data_AF-A0A967RSF5-F1
#
_entry.id   AF-A0A967RSF5-F1
#
_cell.length_a   1.000
_cell.length_b   1.000
_cell.length_c   1.000
_cell.angle_alpha   90.00
_cell.angle_beta   90.00
_cell.angle_gamma   90.00
#
_symmetry.space_group_name_H-M   'P 1'
#
loop_
_entity.id
_entity.type
_entity.pdbx_description
1 polymer ?
#
loop_
_entity_poly.entity_id
_entity_poly.type
_entity_poly.pdbx_seq_one_letter_code
_entity_poly.pdbx_strand_id
1 'polypeptide(L)'
;MWAIRFILLGVLVAMVYIVRCLLRERSRYERILENGPLNYFLVAVCNVLFWLIMVLPPTGGWDSRPDWMGYPVTRIGFGVIGSLLICGSIVLFVVTLRQRKVIGAQDVKKGLLTTGAYRYFRHPIYAGILSVCLGLGLLTRNPEGLLFFPALFFMMVAQALIEERNDMIVRYGEQYLSYKRKVRMFGPVWLWGAVSFVNVVLVVAILFVLFTSGCATVPKLTAEDRKRDIQFLANWARDNSPFVELAEKHKGNPSYEALLPKYLEYAEQAASNEEFYLVVRGYYDLICSVGHRYLVPESELKWGRVAMILGIIDIGINPFTSDEALYWSKLVYEKLSTRAHPPFGIANKDDKYFTNDDWEVDGVTVPKDTQIVKVNGMTCSEYLDFIKENTLLKYDAFGKDWTKKYLLIIDEGEDFKGWQVEFLLHDKSTHSAFVPRTKGFPAPKKKRIQPIEAKENCTCIELTNEVAYIRVKSMTLSNMDFVFPGNIDKDRKIIRDFFNRSGGKYKKLIIDIRNNWGGLPYYGYENLIRPFLREPVTYKETAGIRRKYLDSMKKSVLKTLRKRCSTKKEYVVNVEEITSPQGFDSDEWIFYEITRRIEPRKPYKFDGDIYVLINGNTFSSADDYANAVKRIGFARLAGRNTRGGHAAYIGPPAIRLPASGMIFRVETELVINPDGSINELFGTPPDIKLEPADPPKSITEEELLKDEWIKKIIYEM
;
A
#
# COMPACT_ATOMS: atom_id res chain seq x y z
N MET A 1 -26.96 -21.17 1.21
CA MET A 1 -27.93 -20.41 2.02
C MET A 1 -27.93 -18.91 1.76
N TRP A 2 -26.77 -18.27 1.60
CA TRP A 2 -26.66 -16.84 1.21
C TRP A 2 -27.51 -16.45 0.00
N ALA A 3 -27.44 -17.21 -1.10
CA ALA A 3 -28.24 -16.94 -2.30
C ALA A 3 -29.76 -16.89 -2.00
N ILE A 4 -30.27 -17.79 -1.16
CA ILE A 4 -31.68 -17.81 -0.75
C ILE A 4 -32.03 -16.56 0.06
N ARG A 5 -31.19 -16.16 1.02
CA ARG A 5 -31.42 -14.91 1.79
C ARG A 5 -31.43 -13.68 0.90
N PHE A 6 -30.54 -13.59 -0.10
CA PHE A 6 -30.54 -12.50 -1.06
C PHE A 6 -31.77 -12.49 -1.95
N ILE A 7 -32.26 -13.66 -2.39
CA ILE A 7 -33.52 -13.76 -3.14
C ILE A 7 -34.70 -13.27 -2.29
N LEU A 8 -34.80 -13.72 -1.03
CA LEU A 8 -35.86 -13.29 -0.10
C LEU A 8 -35.79 -11.77 0.15
N LEU A 9 -34.58 -11.22 0.33
CA LEU A 9 -34.37 -9.79 0.47
C LEU A 9 -34.80 -9.02 -0.78
N GLY A 10 -34.47 -9.54 -1.97
CA GLY A 10 -34.89 -8.97 -3.25
C GLY A 10 -36.42 -8.93 -3.40
N VAL A 11 -37.10 -10.01 -3.01
CA VAL A 11 -38.58 -10.06 -2.99
C VAL A 11 -39.16 -8.99 -2.07
N LEU A 12 -38.61 -8.84 -0.86
CA LEU A 12 -39.04 -7.79 0.05
C LEU A 12 -38.81 -6.38 -0.55
N VAL A 13 -37.69 -6.15 -1.24
CA VAL A 13 -37.38 -4.83 -1.83
C VAL A 13 -38.39 -4.50 -2.93
N ALA A 14 -38.73 -5.49 -3.76
CA ALA A 14 -39.80 -5.36 -4.75
C ALA A 14 -41.15 -5.04 -4.09
N MET A 15 -41.48 -5.67 -2.96
CA MET A 15 -42.71 -5.38 -2.21
C MET A 15 -42.75 -3.93 -1.70
N VAL A 16 -41.65 -3.40 -1.15
CA VAL A 16 -41.57 -1.98 -0.72
C VAL A 16 -41.80 -1.04 -1.91
N TYR A 17 -41.22 -1.36 -3.07
CA TYR A 17 -41.45 -0.59 -4.30
C TYR A 17 -42.91 -0.65 -4.77
N ILE A 18 -43.54 -1.83 -4.71
CA ILE A 18 -44.95 -2.01 -5.05
C ILE A 18 -45.83 -1.18 -4.10
N VAL A 19 -45.60 -1.24 -2.78
CA VAL A 19 -46.36 -0.47 -1.80
C VAL A 19 -46.21 1.04 -2.05
N ARG A 20 -45.01 1.51 -2.42
CA ARG A 20 -44.81 2.91 -2.84
C ARG A 20 -45.69 3.29 -4.04
N CYS A 21 -45.79 2.42 -5.05
CA CYS A 21 -46.62 2.66 -6.22
C CYS A 21 -48.12 2.69 -5.85
N LEU A 22 -48.57 1.72 -5.06
CA LEU A 22 -49.96 1.64 -4.59
C LEU A 22 -50.35 2.87 -3.76
N LEU A 23 -49.49 3.32 -2.85
CA LEU A 23 -49.74 4.51 -2.01
C LEU A 23 -49.80 5.81 -2.83
N ARG A 24 -49.10 5.90 -3.97
CA ARG A 24 -49.13 7.08 -4.85
C ARG A 24 -50.49 7.24 -5.55
N GLU A 25 -51.14 6.13 -5.89
CA GLU A 25 -52.49 6.08 -6.48
C GLU A 25 -53.51 5.51 -5.48
N ARG A 26 -53.42 5.90 -4.21
CA ARG A 26 -54.19 5.29 -3.11
C ARG A 26 -55.69 5.16 -3.41
N SER A 27 -56.33 6.19 -3.98
CA SER A 27 -57.78 6.19 -4.28
C SER A 27 -58.19 5.07 -5.24
N ARG A 28 -57.27 4.60 -6.09
CA ARG A 28 -57.50 3.49 -7.04
C ARG A 28 -57.29 2.13 -6.39
N TYR A 29 -56.43 2.03 -5.38
CA TYR A 29 -55.98 0.78 -4.78
C TYR A 29 -56.41 0.60 -3.31
N GLU A 30 -57.43 1.33 -2.87
CA GLU A 30 -57.95 1.32 -1.50
C GLU A 30 -58.28 -0.10 -1.02
N ARG A 31 -58.94 -0.93 -1.85
CA ARG A 31 -59.24 -2.34 -1.51
C ARG A 31 -58.02 -3.21 -1.20
N ILE A 32 -56.84 -2.86 -1.72
CA ILE A 32 -55.58 -3.58 -1.49
C ILE A 32 -54.84 -3.04 -0.27
N LEU A 33 -54.95 -1.73 -0.01
CA LEU A 33 -54.24 -1.02 1.06
C LEU A 33 -54.98 -1.02 2.41
N GLU A 34 -56.29 -1.28 2.39
CA GLU A 34 -57.16 -1.28 3.56
C GLU A 34 -57.45 -2.69 4.11
N ASN A 35 -58.23 -2.77 5.19
CA ASN A 35 -58.60 -4.01 5.85
C ASN A 35 -59.39 -4.94 4.91
N GLY A 36 -58.68 -5.81 4.21
CA GLY A 36 -59.22 -6.87 3.38
C GLY A 36 -58.39 -8.14 3.47
N PRO A 37 -58.96 -9.31 3.11
CA PRO A 37 -58.26 -10.59 3.16
C PRO A 37 -56.90 -10.59 2.45
N LEU A 38 -56.81 -9.88 1.31
CA LEU A 38 -55.58 -9.76 0.53
C LEU A 38 -54.49 -8.97 1.27
N ASN A 39 -54.83 -7.85 1.90
CA ASN A 39 -53.87 -7.05 2.68
C ASN A 39 -53.34 -7.84 3.88
N TYR A 40 -54.22 -8.54 4.61
CA TYR A 40 -53.80 -9.40 5.73
C TYR A 40 -52.87 -10.52 5.25
N PHE A 41 -53.18 -11.15 4.13
CA PHE A 41 -52.33 -12.17 3.51
C PHE A 41 -50.96 -11.60 3.13
N LEU A 42 -50.91 -10.46 2.45
CA LEU A 42 -49.66 -9.81 2.04
C LEU A 42 -48.79 -9.42 3.23
N VAL A 43 -49.39 -8.84 4.28
CA VAL A 43 -48.68 -8.49 5.52
C VAL A 43 -48.15 -9.75 6.21
N ALA A 44 -48.93 -10.84 6.27
CA ALA A 44 -48.48 -12.11 6.84
C ALA A 44 -47.30 -12.69 6.06
N VAL A 45 -47.39 -12.73 4.72
CA VAL A 45 -46.31 -13.20 3.84
C VAL A 45 -45.04 -12.36 4.04
N CYS A 46 -45.15 -11.03 4.06
CA CYS A 46 -44.00 -10.16 4.31
C CYS A 46 -43.30 -10.52 5.63
N ASN A 47 -44.07 -10.62 6.73
CA ASN A 47 -43.53 -10.96 8.03
C ASN A 47 -42.83 -12.33 8.05
N VAL A 48 -43.43 -13.33 7.38
CA VAL A 48 -42.80 -14.65 7.24
C VAL A 48 -41.48 -14.56 6.48
N LEU A 49 -41.40 -13.77 5.40
CA LEU A 49 -40.16 -13.56 4.66
C LEU A 49 -39.07 -12.89 5.51
N PHE A 50 -39.43 -11.87 6.31
CA PHE A 50 -38.52 -11.26 7.29
C PHE A 50 -37.98 -12.29 8.28
N TRP A 51 -38.85 -13.15 8.83
CA TRP A 51 -38.45 -14.16 9.80
C TRP A 51 -37.60 -15.28 9.17
N LEU A 52 -37.93 -15.72 7.95
CA LEU A 52 -37.19 -16.74 7.22
C LEU A 52 -35.73 -16.32 7.01
N ILE A 53 -35.46 -15.06 6.66
CA ILE A 53 -34.09 -14.55 6.53
C ILE A 53 -33.29 -14.74 7.83
N MET A 54 -33.94 -14.54 8.99
CA MET A 54 -33.31 -14.69 10.31
C MET A 54 -33.10 -16.14 10.75
N VAL A 55 -34.01 -17.06 10.39
CA VAL A 55 -34.01 -18.44 10.92
C VAL A 55 -33.48 -19.50 9.96
N LEU A 56 -33.29 -19.18 8.68
CA LEU A 56 -32.63 -20.10 7.74
C LEU A 56 -31.29 -20.58 8.32
N PRO A 57 -30.92 -21.87 8.18
CA PRO A 57 -29.68 -22.36 8.76
C PRO A 57 -28.42 -21.64 8.22
N PRO A 58 -27.35 -21.53 9.03
CA PRO A 58 -26.05 -21.03 8.56
C PRO A 58 -25.47 -21.87 7.42
N THR A 59 -24.58 -21.29 6.61
CA THR A 59 -23.87 -21.99 5.54
C THR A 59 -22.85 -22.94 6.14
N GLY A 60 -23.20 -24.22 6.21
CA GLY A 60 -22.46 -25.25 6.96
C GLY A 60 -23.29 -25.97 8.03
N GLY A 61 -24.56 -25.58 8.21
CA GLY A 61 -25.47 -26.20 9.18
C GLY A 61 -25.38 -25.56 10.56
N TRP A 62 -26.21 -26.02 11.50
CA TRP A 62 -26.25 -25.44 12.86
C TRP A 62 -24.99 -25.70 13.69
N ASP A 63 -24.15 -26.64 13.27
CA ASP A 63 -22.88 -26.95 13.93
C ASP A 63 -21.73 -26.05 13.45
N SER A 64 -21.92 -25.30 12.36
CA SER A 64 -20.93 -24.36 11.82
C SER A 64 -20.90 -22.98 12.50
N ARG A 65 -21.59 -22.83 13.65
CA ARG A 65 -21.61 -21.57 14.40
C ARG A 65 -20.30 -21.37 15.17
N PRO A 66 -19.85 -20.11 15.40
CA PRO A 66 -18.69 -19.84 16.24
C PRO A 66 -18.82 -20.46 17.65
N ASP A 67 -17.76 -21.08 18.14
CA ASP A 67 -17.75 -21.82 19.42
C ASP A 67 -18.24 -20.99 20.61
N TRP A 68 -17.93 -19.69 20.62
CA TRP A 68 -18.33 -18.79 21.71
C TRP A 68 -19.85 -18.61 21.82
N MET A 69 -20.60 -18.84 20.74
CA MET A 69 -22.07 -18.88 20.77
C MET A 69 -22.61 -20.15 21.43
N GLY A 70 -21.77 -21.17 21.62
CA GLY A 70 -22.06 -22.40 22.35
C GLY A 70 -21.95 -22.26 23.86
N TYR A 71 -21.21 -21.28 24.37
CA TYR A 71 -20.98 -21.12 25.81
C TYR A 71 -22.29 -20.92 26.60
N PRO A 72 -22.42 -21.50 27.81
CA PRO A 72 -23.64 -21.42 28.60
C PRO A 72 -24.13 -19.99 28.83
N VAL A 73 -23.22 -19.06 29.12
CA VAL A 73 -23.54 -17.64 29.33
C VAL A 73 -24.13 -17.00 28.08
N THR A 74 -23.55 -17.26 26.91
CA THR A 74 -24.03 -16.73 25.63
C THR A 74 -25.36 -17.36 25.25
N ARG A 75 -25.48 -18.68 25.40
CA ARG A 75 -26.71 -19.43 25.07
C ARG A 75 -27.88 -18.98 25.93
N ILE A 76 -27.68 -18.86 27.24
CA ILE A 76 -28.71 -18.40 28.18
C ILE A 76 -29.01 -16.93 27.94
N GLY A 77 -27.99 -16.08 27.82
CA GLY A 77 -28.15 -14.64 27.59
C GLY A 77 -28.91 -14.33 26.30
N PHE A 78 -28.52 -14.92 25.18
CA PHE A 78 -29.20 -14.73 23.89
C PHE A 78 -30.61 -15.32 23.90
N GLY A 79 -30.81 -16.46 24.57
CA GLY A 79 -32.13 -17.06 24.75
C GLY A 79 -33.08 -16.12 25.50
N VAL A 80 -32.65 -15.62 26.68
CA VAL A 80 -33.46 -14.71 27.51
C VAL A 80 -33.75 -13.41 26.79
N ILE A 81 -32.73 -12.75 26.23
CA ILE A 81 -32.90 -11.48 25.50
C ILE A 81 -33.79 -11.68 24.27
N GLY A 82 -33.56 -12.75 23.51
CA GLY A 82 -34.36 -13.07 22.32
C GLY A 82 -35.83 -13.30 22.66
N SER A 83 -36.11 -14.08 23.70
CA SER A 83 -37.48 -14.32 24.19
C SER A 83 -38.16 -13.04 24.68
N LEU A 84 -37.46 -12.19 25.44
CA LEU A 84 -38.01 -10.92 25.92
C LEU A 84 -38.37 -9.98 24.77
N LEU A 85 -37.52 -9.90 23.74
CA LEU A 85 -37.80 -9.11 22.54
C LEU A 85 -39.04 -9.61 21.80
N ILE A 86 -39.16 -10.93 21.63
CA ILE A 86 -40.32 -11.53 20.95
C ILE A 86 -41.60 -11.30 21.76
N CYS A 87 -41.60 -11.61 23.06
CA CYS A 87 -42.75 -11.42 23.94
C CYS A 87 -43.17 -9.95 24.02
N GLY A 88 -42.22 -9.03 24.20
CA GLY A 88 -42.47 -7.59 24.21
C GLY A 88 -43.05 -7.09 22.89
N SER A 89 -42.60 -7.63 21.76
CA SER A 89 -43.14 -7.30 20.43
C SER A 89 -44.57 -7.78 20.24
N ILE A 90 -44.91 -8.98 20.73
CA ILE A 90 -46.28 -9.51 20.70
C ILE A 90 -47.20 -8.60 21.52
N VAL A 91 -46.78 -8.19 22.72
CA VAL A 91 -47.53 -7.24 23.56
C VAL A 91 -47.72 -5.91 22.84
N LEU A 92 -46.65 -5.33 22.28
CA LEU A 92 -46.70 -4.08 21.52
C LEU A 92 -47.66 -4.18 20.32
N PHE A 93 -47.62 -5.30 19.60
CA PHE A 93 -48.48 -5.57 18.46
C PHE A 93 -49.96 -5.66 18.88
N VAL A 94 -50.28 -6.45 19.92
CA VAL A 94 -51.64 -6.59 20.44
C VAL A 94 -52.19 -5.25 20.94
N VAL A 95 -51.41 -4.48 21.70
CA VAL A 95 -51.79 -3.14 22.18
C VAL A 95 -52.06 -2.19 21.02
N THR A 96 -51.17 -2.20 20.02
CA THR A 96 -51.30 -1.34 18.84
C THR A 96 -52.53 -1.70 18.01
N LEU A 97 -52.79 -2.99 17.78
CA LEU A 97 -53.99 -3.44 17.06
C LEU A 97 -55.28 -3.10 17.81
N ARG A 98 -55.31 -3.23 19.14
CA ARG A 98 -56.48 -2.84 19.95
C ARG A 98 -56.76 -1.34 19.89
N GLN A 99 -55.72 -0.51 19.84
CA GLN A 99 -55.84 0.95 19.73
C GLN A 99 -56.25 1.38 18.31
N ARG A 100 -55.64 0.77 17.29
CA ARG A 100 -55.81 1.17 15.89
C ARG A 100 -57.05 0.57 15.24
N LYS A 101 -57.45 -0.64 15.66
CA LYS A 101 -58.52 -1.48 15.08
C LYS A 101 -58.41 -1.73 13.57
N VAL A 102 -57.30 -1.33 12.93
CA VAL A 102 -57.03 -1.48 11.49
C VAL A 102 -55.57 -1.87 11.20
N ILE A 103 -55.36 -2.61 10.10
CA ILE A 103 -54.07 -3.07 9.57
C ILE A 103 -53.89 -2.47 8.16
N GLY A 104 -52.67 -2.07 7.80
CA GLY A 104 -52.40 -1.38 6.52
C GLY A 104 -52.63 0.13 6.58
N ALA A 105 -52.78 0.82 5.45
CA ALA A 105 -52.83 2.28 5.38
C ALA A 105 -54.21 2.89 5.71
N GLN A 106 -55.16 2.10 6.18
CA GLN A 106 -56.56 2.50 6.39
C GLN A 106 -56.74 3.74 7.29
N ASP A 107 -57.75 4.55 6.98
CA ASP A 107 -58.10 5.71 7.78
C ASP A 107 -58.70 5.32 9.14
N VAL A 108 -58.19 5.94 10.20
CA VAL A 108 -58.71 5.73 11.55
C VAL A 108 -59.84 6.73 11.74
N LYS A 109 -61.08 6.25 11.93
CA LYS A 109 -62.29 7.10 12.09
C LYS A 109 -62.20 8.22 13.15
N LYS A 110 -61.15 8.23 13.99
CA LYS A 110 -60.92 9.21 15.07
C LYS A 110 -59.77 10.20 14.79
N GLY A 111 -59.24 10.28 13.56
CA GLY A 111 -58.13 11.17 13.21
C GLY A 111 -56.74 10.62 13.59
N LEU A 112 -55.72 11.50 13.60
CA LEU A 112 -54.33 11.11 13.83
C LEU A 112 -54.11 10.52 15.23
N LEU A 113 -53.64 9.27 15.30
CA LEU A 113 -53.32 8.59 16.55
C LEU A 113 -51.98 9.08 17.13
N THR A 114 -52.01 9.68 18.31
CA THR A 114 -50.81 10.18 19.03
C THR A 114 -50.70 9.66 20.47
N THR A 115 -51.66 8.85 20.92
CA THR A 115 -51.76 8.32 22.29
C THR A 115 -51.38 6.83 22.37
N GLY A 116 -51.16 6.31 23.58
CA GLY A 116 -50.79 4.91 23.77
C GLY A 116 -49.39 4.59 23.21
N ALA A 117 -49.28 3.54 22.40
CA ALA A 117 -48.00 3.15 21.78
C ALA A 117 -47.46 4.26 20.85
N TYR A 118 -48.37 5.02 20.21
CA TYR A 118 -48.04 6.13 19.33
C TYR A 118 -47.45 7.35 20.07
N ARG A 119 -47.46 7.39 21.40
CA ARG A 119 -46.72 8.41 22.16
C ARG A 119 -45.20 8.21 22.08
N TYR A 120 -44.77 6.97 21.89
CA TYR A 120 -43.35 6.57 21.97
C TYR A 120 -42.77 6.21 20.60
N PHE A 121 -43.59 5.66 19.70
CA PHE A 121 -43.19 5.21 18.37
C PHE A 121 -44.12 5.80 17.31
N ARG A 122 -43.60 6.38 16.22
CA ARG A 122 -44.46 6.72 15.06
C ARG A 122 -44.94 5.47 14.34
N HIS A 123 -44.12 4.42 14.34
CA HIS A 123 -44.39 3.14 13.67
C HIS A 123 -44.19 1.95 14.63
N PRO A 124 -45.10 1.76 15.62
CA PRO A 124 -44.97 0.69 16.61
C PRO A 124 -45.00 -0.72 16.02
N ILE A 125 -45.72 -0.94 14.92
CA ILE A 125 -45.75 -2.25 14.23
C ILE A 125 -44.38 -2.58 13.63
N TYR A 126 -43.74 -1.63 12.93
CA TYR A 126 -42.40 -1.83 12.36
C TYR A 126 -41.33 -2.01 13.45
N ALA A 127 -41.44 -1.28 14.57
CA ALA A 127 -40.59 -1.50 15.73
C ALA A 127 -40.74 -2.92 16.30
N GLY A 128 -41.97 -3.46 16.35
CA GLY A 128 -42.24 -4.84 16.74
C GLY A 128 -41.63 -5.86 15.77
N ILE A 129 -41.78 -5.66 14.45
CA ILE A 129 -41.22 -6.57 13.44
C ILE A 129 -39.69 -6.66 13.55
N LEU A 130 -39.01 -5.51 13.67
CA LEU A 130 -37.56 -5.46 13.86
C LEU A 130 -37.13 -6.16 15.16
N SER A 131 -37.89 -5.97 16.23
CA SER A 131 -37.62 -6.60 17.53
C SER A 131 -37.79 -8.12 17.47
N VAL A 132 -38.80 -8.64 16.75
CA VAL A 132 -38.94 -10.08 16.48
C VAL A 132 -37.79 -10.61 15.63
N CYS A 133 -37.38 -9.91 14.58
CA CYS A 133 -36.26 -10.34 13.73
C CYS A 133 -34.97 -10.47 14.54
N LEU A 134 -34.62 -9.44 15.31
CA LEU A 134 -33.45 -9.48 16.20
C LEU A 134 -33.58 -10.59 17.24
N GLY A 135 -34.76 -10.74 17.86
CA GLY A 135 -35.04 -11.78 18.83
C GLY A 135 -34.88 -13.19 18.25
N LEU A 136 -35.34 -13.44 17.03
CA LEU A 136 -35.17 -14.71 16.32
C LEU A 136 -33.70 -15.00 15.98
N GLY A 137 -32.96 -14.00 15.51
CA GLY A 137 -31.53 -14.14 15.24
C GLY A 137 -30.72 -14.51 16.49
N LEU A 138 -31.06 -13.90 17.64
CA LEU A 138 -30.45 -14.21 18.93
C LEU A 138 -30.87 -15.59 19.45
N LEU A 139 -32.17 -15.90 19.44
CA LEU A 139 -32.72 -17.17 19.95
C LEU A 139 -32.17 -18.37 19.18
N THR A 140 -32.05 -18.25 17.85
CA THR A 140 -31.46 -19.29 16.98
C THR A 140 -29.93 -19.30 17.02
N ARG A 141 -29.31 -18.26 17.61
CA ARG A 141 -27.85 -18.02 17.62
C ARG A 141 -27.29 -18.05 16.20
N ASN A 142 -27.97 -17.39 15.27
CA ASN A 142 -27.66 -17.45 13.85
C ASN A 142 -26.82 -16.24 13.43
N PRO A 143 -25.49 -16.36 13.29
CA PRO A 143 -24.64 -15.25 12.91
C PRO A 143 -25.01 -14.71 11.52
N GLU A 144 -25.29 -15.58 10.56
CA GLU A 144 -25.69 -15.16 9.22
C GLU A 144 -27.01 -14.40 9.23
N GLY A 145 -28.01 -14.86 10.00
CA GLY A 145 -29.27 -14.14 10.16
C GLY A 145 -29.05 -12.74 10.77
N LEU A 146 -28.24 -12.63 11.83
CA LEU A 146 -27.91 -11.36 12.47
C LEU A 146 -27.18 -10.40 11.53
N LEU A 147 -26.33 -10.89 10.62
CA LEU A 147 -25.68 -10.07 9.60
C LEU A 147 -26.66 -9.41 8.61
N PHE A 148 -27.82 -10.01 8.36
CA PHE A 148 -28.87 -9.41 7.50
C PHE A 148 -29.74 -8.38 8.23
N PHE A 149 -29.70 -8.33 9.56
CA PHE A 149 -30.54 -7.44 10.36
C PHE A 149 -30.44 -5.94 9.95
N PRO A 150 -29.25 -5.37 9.68
CA PRO A 150 -29.14 -3.98 9.22
C PRO A 150 -29.90 -3.70 7.91
N ALA A 151 -29.87 -4.64 6.96
CA ALA A 151 -30.61 -4.48 5.70
C ALA A 151 -32.13 -4.44 5.96
N LEU A 152 -32.63 -5.33 6.83
CA LEU A 152 -34.03 -5.36 7.26
C LEU A 152 -34.42 -4.08 8.02
N PHE A 153 -33.52 -3.53 8.83
CA PHE A 153 -33.71 -2.25 9.51
C PHE A 153 -33.88 -1.09 8.54
N PHE A 154 -32.94 -0.90 7.61
CA PHE A 154 -33.03 0.18 6.63
C PHE A 154 -34.23 0.03 5.69
N MET A 155 -34.62 -1.19 5.39
CA MET A 155 -35.84 -1.48 4.65
C MET A 155 -37.09 -1.01 5.40
N MET A 156 -37.21 -1.28 6.70
CA MET A 156 -38.33 -0.77 7.51
C MET A 156 -38.30 0.77 7.61
N VAL A 157 -37.10 1.38 7.69
CA VAL A 157 -36.97 2.85 7.60
C VAL A 157 -37.51 3.36 6.27
N ALA A 158 -37.13 2.74 5.15
CA ALA A 158 -37.58 3.14 3.82
C ALA A 158 -39.11 3.03 3.69
N GLN A 159 -39.68 1.90 4.15
CA GLN A 159 -41.11 1.67 4.16
C GLN A 159 -41.85 2.74 4.99
N ALA A 160 -41.38 2.99 6.21
CA ALA A 160 -41.92 4.04 7.08
C ALA A 160 -41.90 5.41 6.41
N LEU A 161 -40.77 5.80 5.80
CA LEU A 161 -40.64 7.09 5.09
C LEU A 161 -41.57 7.20 3.88
N ILE A 162 -41.76 6.11 3.13
CA ILE A 162 -42.69 6.06 2.00
C ILE A 162 -44.12 6.31 2.49
N GLU A 163 -44.54 5.67 3.58
CA GLU A 163 -45.86 5.87 4.19
C GLU A 163 -46.04 7.27 4.78
N GLU A 164 -45.03 7.79 5.49
CA GLU A 164 -45.08 9.14 6.03
C GLU A 164 -45.28 10.17 4.90
N ARG A 165 -44.55 10.03 3.79
CA ARG A 165 -44.57 10.97 2.65
C ARG A 165 -45.84 10.89 1.82
N ASN A 166 -46.25 9.68 1.44
CA ASN A 166 -47.32 9.49 0.45
C ASN A 166 -48.70 9.33 1.09
N ASP A 167 -48.77 9.14 2.41
CA ASP A 167 -50.04 8.94 3.09
C ASP A 167 -50.24 9.88 4.29
N MET A 168 -49.39 9.80 5.31
CA MET A 168 -49.64 10.52 6.58
C MET A 168 -49.56 12.04 6.43
N ILE A 169 -48.57 12.54 5.69
CA ILE A 169 -48.44 13.98 5.40
C ILE A 169 -49.59 14.46 4.50
N VAL A 170 -50.01 13.64 3.52
CA VAL A 170 -51.11 13.98 2.61
C VAL A 170 -52.43 14.11 3.36
N ARG A 171 -52.72 13.21 4.31
CA ARG A 171 -53.99 13.18 5.06
C ARG A 171 -54.06 14.17 6.22
N TYR A 172 -52.97 14.34 6.97
CA TYR A 172 -52.99 15.06 8.24
C TYR A 172 -52.12 16.34 8.24
N GLY A 173 -51.36 16.61 7.17
CA GLY A 173 -50.60 17.84 6.97
C GLY A 173 -49.76 18.26 8.18
N GLU A 174 -49.94 19.50 8.63
CA GLU A 174 -49.22 20.08 9.77
C GLU A 174 -49.43 19.34 11.10
N GLN A 175 -50.58 18.69 11.29
CA GLN A 175 -50.83 17.90 12.51
C GLN A 175 -49.82 16.75 12.61
N TYR A 176 -49.56 16.06 11.49
CA TYR A 176 -48.55 15.00 11.45
C TYR A 176 -47.13 15.55 11.55
N LEU A 177 -46.82 16.68 10.90
CA LEU A 177 -45.49 17.30 10.97
C LEU A 177 -45.14 17.76 12.39
N SER A 178 -46.12 18.28 13.15
CA SER A 178 -45.95 18.62 14.57
C SER A 178 -45.72 17.38 15.45
N TYR A 179 -46.48 16.31 15.21
CA TYR A 179 -46.27 15.01 15.88
C TYR A 179 -44.90 14.40 15.54
N LYS A 180 -44.49 14.45 14.26
CA LYS A 180 -43.21 13.95 13.74
C LYS A 180 -42.01 14.60 14.41
N ARG A 181 -42.10 15.88 14.76
CA ARG A 181 -41.05 16.61 15.49
C ARG A 181 -40.88 16.13 16.94
N LYS A 182 -41.96 15.62 17.57
CA LYS A 182 -41.98 15.24 18.99
C LYS A 182 -41.70 13.74 19.22
N VAL A 183 -42.09 12.88 18.28
CA VAL A 183 -42.02 11.42 18.44
C VAL A 183 -41.09 10.80 17.41
N ARG A 184 -40.24 9.86 17.86
CA ARG A 184 -39.25 9.18 17.01
C ARG A 184 -39.86 8.02 16.23
N MET A 185 -39.24 7.67 15.10
CA MET A 185 -39.77 6.68 14.16
C MET A 185 -39.99 5.30 14.80
N PHE A 186 -38.94 4.74 15.43
CA PHE A 186 -38.95 3.42 16.08
C PHE A 186 -38.50 3.48 17.56
N GLY A 187 -38.73 4.58 18.26
CA GLY A 187 -38.33 4.76 19.67
C GLY A 187 -36.92 5.36 19.86
N PRO A 188 -36.22 5.09 20.98
CA PRO A 188 -34.92 5.71 21.27
C PRO A 188 -33.81 5.35 20.28
N VAL A 189 -33.11 6.36 19.75
CA VAL A 189 -32.08 6.21 18.69
C VAL A 189 -30.90 5.34 19.13
N TRP A 190 -30.53 5.36 20.41
CA TRP A 190 -29.39 4.60 20.94
C TRP A 190 -29.58 3.08 20.87
N LEU A 191 -30.82 2.60 20.97
CA LEU A 191 -31.14 1.17 20.91
C LEU A 191 -30.82 0.56 19.54
N TRP A 192 -31.22 1.26 18.47
CA TRP A 192 -30.98 0.81 17.09
C TRP A 192 -29.59 1.20 16.58
N GLY A 193 -29.05 2.32 17.05
CA GLY A 193 -27.70 2.77 16.72
C GLY A 193 -26.63 1.79 17.20
N ALA A 194 -26.74 1.26 18.42
CA ALA A 194 -25.76 0.31 18.97
C ALA A 194 -25.77 -1.04 18.22
N VAL A 195 -26.96 -1.59 17.94
CA VAL A 195 -27.10 -2.89 17.26
C VAL A 195 -26.64 -2.80 15.80
N SER A 196 -26.99 -1.73 15.09
CA SER A 196 -26.59 -1.55 13.69
C SER A 196 -25.11 -1.20 13.56
N PHE A 197 -24.53 -0.43 14.49
CA PHE A 197 -23.11 -0.09 14.48
C PHE A 197 -22.23 -1.33 14.71
N VAL A 198 -22.55 -2.15 15.72
CA VAL A 198 -21.79 -3.38 16.00
C VAL A 198 -21.84 -4.34 14.80
N ASN A 199 -23.00 -4.51 14.15
CA ASN A 199 -23.11 -5.39 12.99
C ASN A 199 -22.40 -4.84 11.75
N VAL A 200 -22.44 -3.53 11.49
CA VAL A 200 -21.67 -2.91 10.40
C VAL A 200 -20.17 -3.06 10.65
N VAL A 201 -19.70 -2.84 11.87
CA VAL A 201 -18.30 -3.06 12.26
C VAL A 201 -17.93 -4.53 12.06
N LEU A 202 -18.80 -5.48 12.43
CA LEU A 202 -18.55 -6.91 12.25
C LEU A 202 -18.50 -7.32 10.77
N VAL A 203 -19.43 -6.83 9.93
CA VAL A 203 -19.43 -7.06 8.48
C VAL A 203 -18.18 -6.49 7.85
N VAL A 204 -17.80 -5.25 8.21
CA VAL A 204 -16.57 -4.61 7.74
C VAL A 204 -15.36 -5.41 8.20
N ALA A 205 -15.33 -5.90 9.44
CA ALA A 205 -14.24 -6.72 9.96
C ALA A 205 -14.14 -8.08 9.25
N ILE A 206 -15.26 -8.75 8.97
CA ILE A 206 -15.29 -10.03 8.24
C ILE A 206 -14.86 -9.83 6.78
N LEU A 207 -15.38 -8.81 6.10
CA LEU A 207 -14.95 -8.45 4.75
C LEU A 207 -13.46 -8.09 4.74
N PHE A 208 -13.00 -7.34 5.74
CA PHE A 208 -11.59 -7.01 5.91
C PHE A 208 -10.72 -8.25 6.07
N VAL A 209 -11.11 -9.21 6.92
CA VAL A 209 -10.40 -10.49 7.07
C VAL A 209 -10.41 -11.26 5.74
N LEU A 210 -11.57 -11.46 5.11
CA LEU A 210 -11.67 -12.19 3.84
C LEU A 210 -10.83 -11.57 2.71
N PHE A 211 -10.74 -10.24 2.65
CA PHE A 211 -9.95 -9.55 1.63
C PHE A 211 -8.45 -9.48 1.95
N THR A 212 -8.06 -9.61 3.22
CA THR A 212 -6.65 -9.58 3.65
C THR A 212 -6.06 -10.98 3.84
N SER A 213 -6.89 -12.03 3.97
CA SER A 213 -6.49 -13.42 4.22
C SER A 213 -6.32 -14.26 2.95
N GLY A 214 -6.21 -13.65 1.77
CA GLY A 214 -6.12 -14.37 0.49
C GLY A 214 -5.16 -15.56 0.55
N CYS A 215 -5.65 -16.74 0.18
CA CYS A 215 -4.81 -17.94 0.08
C CYS A 215 -3.92 -17.81 -1.16
N ALA A 216 -2.60 -17.94 -0.98
CA ALA A 216 -1.68 -17.99 -2.10
C ALA A 216 -1.93 -19.29 -2.89
N THR A 217 -2.24 -19.18 -4.18
CA THR A 217 -2.38 -20.32 -5.09
C THR A 217 -1.04 -20.60 -5.75
N VAL A 218 -0.58 -21.85 -5.68
CA VAL A 218 0.65 -22.25 -6.38
C VAL A 218 0.37 -22.31 -7.89
N PRO A 219 1.03 -21.49 -8.72
CA PRO A 219 0.84 -21.50 -10.15
C PRO A 219 1.38 -22.80 -10.76
N LYS A 220 0.61 -23.40 -11.66
CA LYS A 220 1.01 -24.57 -12.45
C LYS A 220 1.32 -24.10 -13.87
N LEU A 221 2.61 -23.97 -14.19
CA LEU A 221 3.07 -23.39 -15.45
C LEU A 221 3.64 -24.48 -16.36
N THR A 222 3.18 -24.49 -17.61
CA THR A 222 3.83 -25.27 -18.68
C THR A 222 5.10 -24.57 -19.18
N ALA A 223 5.94 -25.27 -19.96
CA ALA A 223 7.09 -24.65 -20.60
C ALA A 223 6.69 -23.47 -21.52
N GLU A 224 5.57 -23.59 -22.22
CA GLU A 224 5.02 -22.52 -23.07
C GLU A 224 4.54 -21.32 -22.25
N ASP A 225 3.93 -21.54 -21.08
CA ASP A 225 3.55 -20.47 -20.17
C ASP A 225 4.78 -19.69 -19.68
N ARG A 226 5.85 -20.40 -19.34
CA ARG A 226 7.12 -19.80 -18.89
C ARG A 226 7.76 -18.96 -20.00
N LYS A 227 7.83 -19.48 -21.22
CA LYS A 227 8.32 -18.73 -22.40
C LYS A 227 7.46 -17.49 -22.69
N ARG A 228 6.14 -17.62 -22.60
CA ARG A 228 5.20 -16.52 -22.84
C ARG A 228 5.45 -15.33 -21.91
N ASP A 229 5.79 -15.57 -20.66
CA ASP A 229 6.10 -14.52 -19.69
C ASP A 229 7.40 -13.78 -20.01
N ILE A 230 8.46 -14.48 -20.44
CA ILE A 230 9.70 -13.85 -20.89
C ILE A 230 9.47 -13.06 -22.19
N GLN A 231 8.74 -13.63 -23.15
CA GLN A 231 8.40 -12.93 -24.38
C GLN A 231 7.55 -11.68 -24.11
N PHE A 232 6.63 -11.75 -23.14
CA PHE A 232 5.85 -10.59 -22.70
C PHE A 232 6.75 -9.47 -22.18
N LEU A 233 7.75 -9.79 -21.34
CA LEU A 233 8.72 -8.81 -20.85
C LEU A 233 9.52 -8.17 -21.99
N ALA A 234 9.95 -8.96 -22.97
CA ALA A 234 10.67 -8.45 -24.14
C ALA A 234 9.81 -7.49 -24.99
N ASN A 235 8.58 -7.90 -25.28
CA ASN A 235 7.63 -7.05 -26.00
C ASN A 235 7.32 -5.77 -25.23
N TRP A 236 7.15 -5.88 -23.90
CA TRP A 236 6.91 -4.72 -23.06
C TRP A 236 8.09 -3.76 -23.09
N ALA A 237 9.32 -4.27 -23.00
CA ALA A 237 10.54 -3.47 -23.04
C ALA A 237 10.66 -2.70 -24.35
N ARG A 238 10.52 -3.37 -25.49
CA ARG A 238 10.54 -2.76 -26.83
C ARG A 238 9.49 -1.66 -26.97
N ASP A 239 8.26 -1.95 -26.54
CA ASP A 239 7.11 -1.12 -26.88
C ASP A 239 6.86 0.02 -25.88
N ASN A 240 7.34 -0.12 -24.64
CA ASN A 240 6.93 0.75 -23.54
C ASN A 240 8.07 1.25 -22.67
N SER A 241 9.23 0.57 -22.64
CA SER A 241 10.32 1.01 -21.76
C SER A 241 11.01 2.25 -22.35
N PRO A 242 11.17 3.31 -21.56
CA PRO A 242 11.97 4.46 -21.97
C PRO A 242 13.47 4.23 -21.78
N PHE A 243 13.90 3.17 -21.08
CA PHE A 243 15.27 3.07 -20.56
C PHE A 243 16.14 1.93 -21.11
N VAL A 244 15.58 0.92 -21.77
CA VAL A 244 16.39 -0.24 -22.19
C VAL A 244 17.57 0.13 -23.09
N GLU A 245 17.31 0.89 -24.16
CA GLU A 245 18.34 1.39 -25.08
C GLU A 245 19.29 2.39 -24.40
N LEU A 246 18.73 3.26 -23.54
CA LEU A 246 19.52 4.26 -22.83
C LEU A 246 20.47 3.62 -21.81
N ALA A 247 20.04 2.58 -21.13
CA ALA A 247 20.84 1.89 -20.14
C ALA A 247 21.92 1.02 -20.82
N GLU A 248 21.61 0.39 -21.96
CA GLU A 248 22.62 -0.25 -22.81
C GLU A 248 23.71 0.76 -23.22
N LYS A 249 23.31 1.91 -23.77
CA LYS A 249 24.22 2.95 -24.26
C LYS A 249 25.04 3.63 -23.16
N HIS A 250 24.41 3.98 -22.03
CA HIS A 250 25.02 4.85 -21.01
C HIS A 250 25.48 4.12 -19.75
N LYS A 251 25.03 2.89 -19.51
CA LYS A 251 25.43 2.07 -18.35
C LYS A 251 26.19 0.82 -18.74
N GLY A 252 26.33 0.52 -20.04
CA GLY A 252 27.01 -0.68 -20.52
C GLY A 252 26.23 -1.95 -20.20
N ASN A 253 24.90 -1.84 -20.05
CA ASN A 253 24.07 -3.00 -19.82
C ASN A 253 24.08 -3.91 -21.05
N PRO A 254 23.98 -5.24 -20.88
CA PRO A 254 23.78 -6.15 -22.00
C PRO A 254 22.50 -5.84 -22.77
N SER A 255 22.47 -6.18 -24.06
CA SER A 255 21.26 -6.06 -24.87
C SER A 255 20.22 -7.09 -24.44
N TYR A 256 19.01 -6.61 -24.13
CA TYR A 256 17.89 -7.48 -23.78
C TYR A 256 17.40 -8.34 -24.94
N GLU A 257 17.43 -7.79 -26.16
CA GLU A 257 17.06 -8.52 -27.37
C GLU A 257 18.06 -9.63 -27.69
N ALA A 258 19.37 -9.35 -27.55
CA ALA A 258 20.41 -10.35 -27.78
C ALA A 258 20.34 -11.51 -26.78
N LEU A 259 19.93 -11.25 -25.54
CA LEU A 259 19.79 -12.28 -24.50
C LEU A 259 18.44 -13.00 -24.53
N LEU A 260 17.43 -12.49 -25.25
CA LEU A 260 16.10 -13.08 -25.29
C LEU A 260 16.09 -14.58 -25.65
N PRO A 261 16.77 -15.07 -26.71
CA PRO A 261 16.75 -16.49 -27.05
C PRO A 261 17.22 -17.38 -25.91
N LYS A 262 18.27 -16.95 -25.21
CA LYS A 262 18.85 -17.65 -24.06
C LYS A 262 17.90 -17.69 -22.87
N TYR A 263 17.20 -16.60 -22.58
CA TYR A 263 16.21 -16.56 -21.50
C TYR A 263 14.93 -17.32 -21.82
N LEU A 264 14.55 -17.44 -23.10
CA LEU A 264 13.46 -18.34 -23.52
C LEU A 264 13.84 -19.81 -23.29
N GLU A 265 15.06 -20.20 -23.62
CA GLU A 265 15.59 -21.54 -23.32
C GLU A 265 15.61 -21.81 -21.81
N TYR A 266 16.15 -20.89 -21.02
CA TYR A 266 16.13 -20.99 -19.56
C TYR A 266 14.73 -21.12 -18.98
N ALA A 267 13.75 -20.37 -19.51
CA ALA A 267 12.37 -20.45 -19.07
C ALA A 267 11.72 -21.78 -19.44
N GLU A 268 12.04 -22.33 -20.60
CA GLU A 268 11.58 -23.66 -21.01
C GLU A 268 12.13 -24.76 -20.08
N GLN A 269 13.42 -24.70 -19.77
CA GLN A 269 14.14 -25.70 -18.98
C GLN A 269 13.93 -25.62 -17.46
N ALA A 270 13.41 -24.49 -16.94
CA ALA A 270 13.22 -24.31 -15.50
C ALA A 270 12.39 -25.45 -14.87
N ALA A 271 12.97 -26.16 -13.90
CA ALA A 271 12.40 -27.35 -13.29
C ALA A 271 11.45 -27.03 -12.11
N SER A 272 11.55 -25.82 -11.55
CA SER A 272 10.75 -25.37 -10.41
C SER A 272 10.29 -23.92 -10.55
N ASN A 273 9.33 -23.53 -9.71
CA ASN A 273 8.90 -22.12 -9.62
C ASN A 273 10.04 -21.22 -9.10
N GLU A 274 10.87 -21.71 -8.17
CA GLU A 274 12.03 -20.96 -7.68
C GLU A 274 13.02 -20.69 -8.80
N GLU A 275 13.36 -21.70 -9.58
CA GLU A 275 14.23 -21.56 -10.74
C GLU A 275 13.63 -20.62 -11.79
N PHE A 276 12.35 -20.81 -12.12
CA PHE A 276 11.65 -19.94 -13.08
C PHE A 276 11.60 -18.48 -12.62
N TYR A 277 11.38 -18.22 -11.32
CA TYR A 277 11.45 -16.86 -10.79
C TYR A 277 12.82 -16.22 -11.03
N LEU A 278 13.90 -16.97 -10.90
CA LEU A 278 15.26 -16.44 -11.11
C LEU A 278 15.53 -16.13 -12.58
N VAL A 279 15.01 -16.96 -13.50
CA VAL A 279 15.01 -16.65 -14.95
C VAL A 279 14.28 -15.35 -15.21
N VAL A 280 13.04 -15.22 -14.72
CA VAL A 280 12.23 -14.01 -14.87
C VAL A 280 12.92 -12.80 -14.24
N ARG A 281 13.48 -12.95 -13.04
CA ARG A 281 14.16 -11.88 -12.31
C ARG A 281 15.38 -11.39 -13.07
N GLY A 282 16.20 -12.30 -13.62
CA GLY A 282 17.37 -11.94 -14.42
C GLY A 282 17.01 -11.14 -15.66
N TYR A 283 15.98 -11.58 -16.41
CA TYR A 283 15.52 -10.87 -17.60
C TYR A 283 14.84 -9.54 -17.27
N TYR A 284 14.00 -9.53 -16.23
CA TYR A 284 13.39 -8.31 -15.70
C TYR A 284 14.45 -7.28 -15.27
N ASP A 285 15.53 -7.74 -14.64
CA ASP A 285 16.63 -6.91 -14.19
C ASP A 285 17.40 -6.23 -15.34
N LEU A 286 17.34 -6.81 -16.54
CA LEU A 286 17.88 -6.25 -17.77
C LEU A 286 17.00 -5.12 -18.31
N ILE A 287 15.69 -5.37 -18.40
CA ILE A 287 14.75 -4.41 -18.98
C ILE A 287 14.37 -3.27 -18.02
N CYS A 288 14.56 -3.49 -16.71
CA CYS A 288 14.31 -2.55 -15.62
C CYS A 288 15.58 -2.34 -14.80
N SER A 289 16.68 -2.06 -15.49
CA SER A 289 18.00 -1.89 -14.87
C SER A 289 18.13 -0.64 -14.00
N VAL A 290 17.27 0.35 -14.23
CA VAL A 290 17.15 1.60 -13.47
C VAL A 290 15.73 1.72 -12.88
N GLY A 291 15.51 2.67 -11.97
CA GLY A 291 14.18 2.89 -11.39
C GLY A 291 13.72 1.90 -10.33
N HIS A 292 12.40 1.91 -10.12
CA HIS A 292 11.69 1.12 -9.12
C HIS A 292 11.59 -0.35 -9.53
N ARG A 293 12.67 -1.11 -9.30
CA ARG A 293 12.87 -2.47 -9.85
C ARG A 293 12.60 -3.63 -8.88
N TYR A 294 11.34 -3.84 -8.48
CA TYR A 294 11.00 -4.88 -7.51
C TYR A 294 9.72 -5.67 -7.85
N LEU A 295 9.70 -6.93 -7.40
CA LEU A 295 8.48 -7.73 -7.32
C LEU A 295 7.62 -7.15 -6.19
N VAL A 296 6.35 -6.85 -6.47
CA VAL A 296 5.46 -6.21 -5.51
C VAL A 296 5.30 -7.09 -4.25
N PRO A 297 5.60 -6.56 -3.04
CA PRO A 297 5.53 -7.34 -1.80
C PRO A 297 4.09 -7.60 -1.36
N GLU A 298 3.91 -8.61 -0.52
CA GLU A 298 2.61 -9.09 -0.02
C GLU A 298 1.79 -7.97 0.65
N SER A 299 2.44 -7.12 1.44
CA SER A 299 1.77 -6.00 2.10
C SER A 299 1.17 -5.04 1.08
N GLU A 300 1.90 -4.68 0.04
CA GLU A 300 1.43 -3.81 -1.04
C GLU A 300 0.32 -4.48 -1.86
N LEU A 301 0.42 -5.79 -2.14
CA LEU A 301 -0.64 -6.55 -2.82
C LEU A 301 -1.93 -6.57 -2.00
N LYS A 302 -1.86 -6.84 -0.69
CA LYS A 302 -3.04 -6.88 0.20
C LYS A 302 -3.72 -5.53 0.33
N TRP A 303 -2.96 -4.49 0.65
CA TRP A 303 -3.52 -3.15 0.81
C TRP A 303 -3.96 -2.55 -0.53
N GLY A 304 -3.22 -2.84 -1.60
CA GLY A 304 -3.62 -2.50 -2.97
C GLY A 304 -4.93 -3.16 -3.38
N ARG A 305 -5.12 -4.45 -3.05
CA ARG A 305 -6.37 -5.19 -3.28
C ARG A 305 -7.56 -4.53 -2.59
N VAL A 306 -7.44 -4.23 -1.30
CA VAL A 306 -8.50 -3.54 -0.54
C VAL A 306 -8.80 -2.17 -1.16
N ALA A 307 -7.78 -1.38 -1.46
CA ALA A 307 -7.95 -0.05 -2.03
C ALA A 307 -8.60 -0.09 -3.44
N MET A 308 -8.31 -1.10 -4.26
CA MET A 308 -8.97 -1.31 -5.56
C MET A 308 -10.44 -1.70 -5.40
N ILE A 309 -10.77 -2.62 -4.48
CA ILE A 309 -12.15 -3.05 -4.21
C ILE A 309 -13.00 -1.87 -3.73
N LEU A 310 -12.42 -0.98 -2.92
CA LEU A 310 -13.06 0.24 -2.45
C LEU A 310 -13.10 1.37 -3.51
N GLY A 311 -12.53 1.15 -4.70
CA GLY A 311 -12.47 2.16 -5.77
C GLY A 311 -11.56 3.36 -5.47
N ILE A 312 -10.64 3.23 -4.52
CA ILE A 312 -9.70 4.29 -4.09
C ILE A 312 -8.57 4.46 -5.12
N ILE A 313 -8.09 3.34 -5.67
CA ILE A 313 -7.03 3.29 -6.68
C ILE A 313 -7.42 2.35 -7.82
N ASP A 314 -6.85 2.58 -9.00
CA ASP A 314 -6.84 1.61 -10.11
C ASP A 314 -5.41 1.48 -10.63
N ILE A 315 -4.85 0.28 -10.55
CA ILE A 315 -3.50 -0.02 -11.04
C ILE A 315 -3.52 -0.89 -12.29
N GLY A 316 -4.69 -1.07 -12.92
CA GLY A 316 -4.85 -1.83 -14.17
C GLY A 316 -4.90 -3.34 -13.99
N ILE A 317 -4.87 -3.82 -12.75
CA ILE A 317 -4.87 -5.23 -12.38
C ILE A 317 -6.20 -5.56 -11.71
N ASN A 318 -6.83 -6.69 -12.10
CA ASN A 318 -8.06 -7.12 -11.46
C ASN A 318 -7.77 -7.60 -10.01
N PRO A 319 -8.37 -6.97 -8.98
CA PRO A 319 -8.07 -7.28 -7.59
C PRO A 319 -8.39 -8.73 -7.20
N PHE A 320 -9.31 -9.38 -7.91
CA PHE A 320 -9.73 -10.77 -7.69
C PHE A 320 -8.84 -11.81 -8.39
N THR A 321 -7.78 -11.38 -9.08
CA THR A 321 -6.86 -12.27 -9.84
C THR A 321 -5.41 -12.17 -9.38
N SER A 322 -5.20 -11.70 -8.15
CA SER A 322 -3.87 -11.43 -7.58
C SER A 322 -3.39 -12.51 -6.59
N ASP A 323 -4.07 -13.66 -6.50
CA ASP A 323 -3.67 -14.75 -5.59
C ASP A 323 -2.38 -15.46 -6.04
N GLU A 324 -2.16 -15.58 -7.36
CA GLU A 324 -0.89 -16.07 -7.92
C GLU A 324 0.27 -15.13 -7.59
N ALA A 325 0.05 -13.81 -7.68
CA ALA A 325 1.05 -12.82 -7.31
C ALA A 325 1.48 -12.94 -5.82
N LEU A 326 0.53 -13.32 -4.96
CA LEU A 326 0.80 -13.53 -3.53
C LEU A 326 1.72 -14.73 -3.30
N TYR A 327 1.57 -15.81 -4.06
CA TYR A 327 2.50 -16.96 -4.02
C TYR A 327 3.93 -16.52 -4.32
N TRP A 328 4.13 -15.76 -5.40
CA TRP A 328 5.46 -15.29 -5.80
C TRP A 328 6.07 -14.37 -4.76
N SER A 329 5.30 -13.42 -4.21
CA SER A 329 5.80 -12.59 -3.12
C SER A 329 6.26 -13.43 -1.92
N LYS A 330 5.47 -14.41 -1.47
CA LYS A 330 5.86 -15.27 -0.34
C LYS A 330 7.07 -16.14 -0.66
N LEU A 331 7.12 -16.70 -1.86
CA LEU A 331 8.27 -17.45 -2.33
C LEU A 331 9.53 -16.59 -2.20
N VAL A 332 9.53 -15.39 -2.76
CA VAL A 332 10.70 -14.51 -2.83
C VAL A 332 11.11 -13.94 -1.48
N TYR A 333 10.16 -13.43 -0.70
CA TYR A 333 10.48 -12.71 0.53
C TYR A 333 10.59 -13.60 1.77
N GLU A 334 10.06 -14.84 1.74
CA GLU A 334 10.07 -15.74 2.90
C GLU A 334 10.82 -17.05 2.67
N LYS A 335 10.82 -17.60 1.45
CA LYS A 335 11.24 -19.00 1.19
C LYS A 335 12.44 -19.16 0.27
N LEU A 336 12.73 -18.17 -0.58
CA LEU A 336 13.77 -18.25 -1.61
C LEU A 336 15.12 -18.46 -0.94
N SER A 337 15.63 -19.69 -1.00
CA SER A 337 16.79 -20.14 -0.23
C SER A 337 18.02 -20.26 -1.13
N THR A 338 18.16 -19.35 -2.10
CA THR A 338 19.26 -19.37 -3.08
C THR A 338 20.58 -18.85 -2.55
N ARG A 339 20.62 -18.41 -1.30
CA ARG A 339 21.76 -17.68 -0.73
C ARG A 339 22.15 -18.23 0.62
N ALA A 340 23.44 -18.46 0.77
CA ALA A 340 24.10 -18.85 2.01
C ALA A 340 25.34 -17.98 2.19
N HIS A 341 25.75 -17.71 3.41
CA HIS A 341 26.89 -16.82 3.68
C HIS A 341 27.85 -17.40 4.73
N PRO A 342 29.13 -16.97 4.76
CA PRO A 342 30.07 -17.35 5.80
C PRO A 342 29.76 -16.64 7.12
N PRO A 343 30.25 -17.13 8.27
CA PRO A 343 30.05 -16.51 9.58
C PRO A 343 30.73 -15.14 9.76
N PHE A 344 31.51 -14.68 8.78
CA PHE A 344 32.20 -13.38 8.74
C PHE A 344 31.84 -12.57 7.49
N GLY A 345 32.06 -11.25 7.51
CA GLY A 345 31.90 -10.43 6.31
C GLY A 345 33.07 -10.59 5.34
N ILE A 346 32.84 -10.27 4.07
CA ILE A 346 33.89 -10.24 3.04
C ILE A 346 33.96 -8.83 2.44
N ALA A 347 35.18 -8.33 2.28
CA ALA A 347 35.47 -7.09 1.56
C ALA A 347 36.21 -7.42 0.26
N ASN A 348 35.84 -6.75 -0.83
CA ASN A 348 36.60 -6.77 -2.07
C ASN A 348 37.42 -5.47 -2.16
N LYS A 349 38.73 -5.58 -2.37
CA LYS A 349 39.66 -4.46 -2.62
C LYS A 349 40.51 -4.83 -3.83
N ASP A 350 40.37 -4.09 -4.92
CA ASP A 350 41.12 -4.29 -6.17
C ASP A 350 41.11 -5.75 -6.68
N ASP A 351 39.91 -6.33 -6.80
CA ASP A 351 39.68 -7.73 -7.23
C ASP A 351 40.32 -8.81 -6.32
N LYS A 352 40.75 -8.44 -5.12
CA LYS A 352 41.13 -9.36 -4.03
C LYS A 352 40.09 -9.35 -2.92
N TYR A 353 39.99 -10.47 -2.21
CA TYR A 353 38.99 -10.69 -1.19
C TYR A 353 39.62 -10.79 0.19
N PHE A 354 38.98 -10.18 1.18
CA PHE A 354 39.47 -10.11 2.54
C PHE A 354 38.35 -10.41 3.53
N THR A 355 38.68 -11.01 4.66
CA THR A 355 37.79 -11.07 5.81
C THR A 355 37.50 -9.67 6.31
N ASN A 356 36.26 -9.38 6.68
CA ASN A 356 35.85 -8.08 7.20
C ASN A 356 35.73 -8.08 8.74
N ASP A 357 35.94 -9.23 9.37
CA ASP A 357 35.80 -9.47 10.80
C ASP A 357 36.80 -10.54 11.23
N ASP A 358 37.16 -10.53 12.51
CA ASP A 358 37.87 -11.64 13.12
C ASP A 358 36.96 -12.88 13.15
N TRP A 359 37.53 -14.04 12.84
CA TRP A 359 36.84 -15.31 12.87
C TRP A 359 37.72 -16.38 13.50
N GLU A 360 37.16 -17.12 14.46
CA GLU A 360 37.85 -18.23 15.10
C GLU A 360 37.39 -19.55 14.49
N VAL A 361 38.36 -20.37 14.11
CA VAL A 361 38.15 -21.71 13.57
C VAL A 361 39.31 -22.60 14.00
N ASP A 362 39.00 -23.82 14.47
CA ASP A 362 40.01 -24.82 14.86
C ASP A 362 41.10 -24.33 15.83
N GLY A 363 40.75 -23.39 16.72
CA GLY A 363 41.69 -22.78 17.68
C GLY A 363 42.64 -21.74 17.07
N VAL A 364 42.47 -21.40 15.79
CA VAL A 364 43.18 -20.34 15.07
C VAL A 364 42.27 -19.14 14.88
N THR A 365 42.74 -17.96 15.29
CA THR A 365 42.06 -16.70 14.96
C THR A 365 42.49 -16.26 13.58
N VAL A 366 41.56 -16.19 12.64
CA VAL A 366 41.69 -15.53 11.34
C VAL A 366 41.31 -14.06 11.53
N PRO A 367 42.28 -13.11 11.57
CA PRO A 367 41.97 -11.73 11.84
C PRO A 367 41.15 -11.07 10.73
N LYS A 368 40.50 -9.96 11.03
CA LYS A 368 39.99 -9.02 10.04
C LYS A 368 41.10 -8.58 9.07
N ASP A 369 40.72 -8.28 7.84
CA ASP A 369 41.59 -7.85 6.74
C ASP A 369 42.59 -8.94 6.29
N THR A 370 42.33 -10.21 6.64
CA THR A 370 43.07 -11.37 6.15
C THR A 370 42.62 -11.71 4.72
N GLN A 371 43.56 -11.94 3.81
CA GLN A 371 43.24 -12.23 2.42
C GLN A 371 42.69 -13.66 2.26
N ILE A 372 41.61 -13.81 1.49
CA ILE A 372 41.11 -15.08 0.99
C ILE A 372 41.80 -15.35 -0.34
N VAL A 373 42.56 -16.44 -0.44
CA VAL A 373 43.34 -16.77 -1.65
C VAL A 373 42.70 -17.87 -2.48
N LYS A 374 42.07 -18.85 -1.84
CA LYS A 374 41.34 -19.93 -2.53
C LYS A 374 40.04 -20.30 -1.84
N VAL A 375 39.10 -20.78 -2.66
CA VAL A 375 37.81 -21.32 -2.24
C VAL A 375 37.60 -22.64 -2.96
N ASN A 376 37.34 -23.71 -2.22
CA ASN A 376 37.18 -25.07 -2.73
C ASN A 376 38.35 -25.49 -3.65
N GLY A 377 39.58 -25.06 -3.32
CA GLY A 377 40.80 -25.36 -4.09
C GLY A 377 41.02 -24.50 -5.34
N MET A 378 40.05 -23.65 -5.72
CA MET A 378 40.14 -22.71 -6.84
C MET A 378 40.62 -21.34 -6.36
N THR A 379 41.31 -20.58 -7.21
CA THR A 379 41.50 -19.14 -6.94
C THR A 379 40.15 -18.44 -6.82
N CYS A 380 40.09 -17.28 -6.16
CA CYS A 380 38.83 -16.55 -6.05
C CYS A 380 38.19 -16.22 -7.41
N SER A 381 39.00 -15.96 -8.45
CA SER A 381 38.48 -15.69 -9.80
C SER A 381 37.86 -16.95 -10.41
N GLU A 382 38.57 -18.08 -10.37
CA GLU A 382 38.07 -19.36 -10.90
C GLU A 382 36.82 -19.82 -10.15
N TYR A 383 36.78 -19.66 -8.83
CA TYR A 383 35.59 -19.98 -8.04
C TYR A 383 34.39 -19.13 -8.43
N LEU A 384 34.58 -17.83 -8.65
CA LEU A 384 33.51 -16.94 -9.10
C LEU A 384 32.98 -17.33 -10.48
N ASP A 385 33.83 -17.81 -11.38
CA ASP A 385 33.38 -18.31 -12.69
C ASP A 385 32.67 -19.66 -12.56
N PHE A 386 33.18 -20.56 -11.72
CA PHE A 386 32.53 -21.83 -11.39
C PHE A 386 31.11 -21.63 -10.86
N ILE A 387 30.90 -20.77 -9.84
CA ILE A 387 29.56 -20.58 -9.28
C ILE A 387 28.61 -19.91 -10.29
N LYS A 388 29.10 -19.07 -11.21
CA LYS A 388 28.26 -18.47 -12.25
C LYS A 388 27.71 -19.52 -13.20
N GLU A 389 28.53 -20.50 -13.56
CA GLU A 389 28.15 -21.54 -14.52
C GLU A 389 27.33 -22.66 -13.88
N ASN A 390 27.62 -23.00 -12.62
CA ASN A 390 27.11 -24.20 -11.98
C ASN A 390 25.99 -23.96 -10.95
N THR A 391 25.65 -22.71 -10.66
CA THR A 391 24.57 -22.38 -9.71
C THR A 391 23.45 -21.59 -10.38
N LEU A 392 22.43 -21.23 -9.60
CA LEU A 392 21.31 -20.40 -10.05
C LEU A 392 21.73 -18.98 -10.50
N LEU A 393 23.01 -18.62 -10.34
CA LEU A 393 23.57 -17.39 -10.89
C LEU A 393 23.68 -17.33 -12.39
N LYS A 394 23.63 -18.46 -13.09
CA LYS A 394 23.62 -18.51 -14.56
C LYS A 394 22.45 -17.72 -15.19
N TYR A 395 21.44 -17.40 -14.38
CA TYR A 395 20.27 -16.59 -14.74
C TYR A 395 20.44 -15.10 -14.52
N ASP A 396 21.50 -14.64 -13.83
CA ASP A 396 21.75 -13.20 -13.68
C ASP A 396 22.29 -12.60 -14.98
N ALA A 397 21.61 -11.56 -15.47
CA ALA A 397 21.96 -10.91 -16.73
C ALA A 397 23.30 -10.14 -16.66
N PHE A 398 23.71 -9.69 -15.47
CA PHE A 398 24.90 -8.84 -15.31
C PHE A 398 26.17 -9.65 -15.04
N GLY A 399 26.06 -10.85 -14.48
CA GLY A 399 27.08 -11.90 -14.36
C GLY A 399 28.31 -11.58 -13.49
N LYS A 400 28.85 -10.35 -13.50
CA LYS A 400 30.16 -9.99 -12.95
C LYS A 400 30.11 -8.96 -11.82
N ASP A 401 29.14 -8.06 -11.81
CA ASP A 401 29.22 -6.87 -10.95
C ASP A 401 28.84 -7.10 -9.49
N TRP A 402 27.84 -7.94 -9.24
CA TRP A 402 27.42 -8.23 -7.86
C TRP A 402 28.21 -9.41 -7.28
N THR A 403 28.56 -10.42 -8.08
CA THR A 403 29.42 -11.56 -7.66
C THR A 403 30.78 -11.08 -7.18
N LYS A 404 31.36 -10.06 -7.84
CA LYS A 404 32.60 -9.40 -7.39
C LYS A 404 32.51 -8.85 -5.97
N LYS A 405 31.33 -8.49 -5.48
CA LYS A 405 31.12 -7.93 -4.13
C LYS A 405 30.85 -9.01 -3.07
N TYR A 406 30.62 -10.25 -3.49
CA TYR A 406 29.99 -11.28 -2.65
C TYR A 406 30.55 -12.69 -2.96
N LEU A 407 31.84 -12.89 -2.69
CA LEU A 407 32.57 -14.14 -2.98
C LEU A 407 31.85 -15.39 -2.46
N LEU A 408 31.41 -15.40 -1.19
CA LEU A 408 30.80 -16.57 -0.54
C LEU A 408 29.31 -16.29 -0.20
N ILE A 409 28.44 -16.07 -1.18
CA ILE A 409 27.01 -15.72 -0.91
C ILE A 409 25.98 -16.68 -1.54
N ILE A 410 26.43 -17.75 -2.19
CA ILE A 410 25.55 -18.66 -2.92
C ILE A 410 25.49 -20.03 -2.28
N ASP A 411 24.27 -20.56 -2.26
CA ASP A 411 24.02 -21.95 -1.96
C ASP A 411 24.34 -22.78 -3.22
N GLU A 412 25.38 -23.61 -3.15
CA GLU A 412 25.81 -24.45 -4.28
C GLU A 412 24.94 -25.72 -4.46
N GLY A 413 23.93 -25.95 -3.60
CA GLY A 413 22.97 -27.05 -3.72
C GLY A 413 22.42 -27.56 -2.39
N GLU A 414 21.46 -28.49 -2.41
CA GLU A 414 20.78 -28.99 -1.19
C GLU A 414 21.76 -29.57 -0.14
N ASP A 415 22.81 -30.24 -0.60
CA ASP A 415 23.87 -30.84 0.25
C ASP A 415 25.02 -29.88 0.61
N PHE A 416 24.95 -28.62 0.18
CA PHE A 416 25.99 -27.64 0.44
C PHE A 416 26.14 -27.41 1.95
N LYS A 417 27.36 -27.56 2.49
CA LYS A 417 27.63 -27.42 3.94
C LYS A 417 28.49 -26.21 4.28
N GLY A 418 29.16 -25.61 3.30
CA GLY A 418 30.16 -24.58 3.51
C GLY A 418 31.29 -24.67 2.49
N TRP A 419 32.32 -23.87 2.69
CA TRP A 419 33.45 -23.71 1.78
C TRP A 419 34.73 -24.19 2.42
N GLN A 420 35.60 -24.86 1.67
CA GLN A 420 37.00 -24.98 2.08
C GLN A 420 37.72 -23.71 1.67
N VAL A 421 38.26 -22.94 2.63
CA VAL A 421 38.86 -21.63 2.36
C VAL A 421 40.31 -21.60 2.81
N GLU A 422 41.17 -21.08 1.93
CA GLU A 422 42.57 -20.83 2.23
C GLU A 422 42.77 -19.33 2.47
N PHE A 423 43.33 -19.01 3.63
CA PHE A 423 43.61 -17.67 4.12
C PHE A 423 45.11 -17.39 4.09
N LEU A 424 45.49 -16.17 3.71
CA LEU A 424 46.85 -15.66 3.85
C LEU A 424 46.89 -14.73 5.08
N LEU A 425 47.44 -15.24 6.18
CA LEU A 425 47.53 -14.53 7.46
C LEU A 425 48.53 -13.37 7.38
N HIS A 426 48.47 -12.45 8.35
CA HIS A 426 49.33 -11.25 8.39
C HIS A 426 50.83 -11.58 8.50
N ASP A 427 51.17 -12.73 9.07
CA ASP A 427 52.54 -13.26 9.13
C ASP A 427 53.01 -13.93 7.82
N LYS A 428 52.18 -13.88 6.78
CA LYS A 428 52.34 -14.50 5.46
C LYS A 428 52.26 -16.03 5.45
N SER A 429 51.88 -16.66 6.56
CA SER A 429 51.55 -18.08 6.55
C SER A 429 50.17 -18.32 5.94
N THR A 430 49.97 -19.50 5.37
CA THR A 430 48.69 -19.93 4.82
C THR A 430 47.95 -20.82 5.82
N HIS A 431 46.68 -20.54 6.05
CA HIS A 431 45.81 -21.36 6.89
C HIS A 431 44.59 -21.83 6.09
N SER A 432 44.33 -23.13 6.07
CA SER A 432 43.19 -23.72 5.37
C SER A 432 42.17 -24.20 6.39
N ALA A 433 40.92 -23.75 6.26
CA ALA A 433 39.86 -24.09 7.19
C ALA A 433 38.52 -24.30 6.48
N PHE A 434 37.67 -25.14 7.07
CA PHE A 434 36.30 -25.32 6.60
C PHE A 434 35.40 -24.21 7.17
N VAL A 435 34.84 -23.40 6.28
CA VAL A 435 33.94 -22.29 6.60
C VAL A 435 32.49 -22.77 6.48
N PRO A 436 31.75 -22.95 7.58
CA PRO A 436 30.39 -23.46 7.52
C PRO A 436 29.43 -22.46 6.86
N ARG A 437 28.45 -22.98 6.10
CA ARG A 437 27.39 -22.14 5.54
C ARG A 437 26.45 -21.65 6.63
N THR A 438 25.98 -20.42 6.50
CA THR A 438 24.83 -19.87 7.23
C THR A 438 23.71 -19.55 6.26
N LYS A 439 22.49 -19.98 6.55
CA LYS A 439 21.34 -19.81 5.63
C LYS A 439 20.92 -18.35 5.52
N GLY A 440 20.65 -17.90 4.30
CA GLY A 440 20.15 -16.56 3.98
C GLY A 440 21.25 -15.59 3.56
N PHE A 441 20.93 -14.31 3.49
CA PHE A 441 21.96 -13.27 3.46
C PHE A 441 22.67 -13.21 4.80
N PRO A 442 23.93 -12.75 4.86
CA PRO A 442 24.50 -12.32 6.13
C PRO A 442 23.47 -11.44 6.78
N ALA A 443 22.94 -11.86 7.93
CA ALA A 443 22.13 -10.99 8.77
C ALA A 443 22.93 -9.69 8.78
N PRO A 444 22.39 -8.57 8.24
CA PRO A 444 23.15 -7.35 8.17
C PRO A 444 23.67 -7.21 9.57
N LYS A 445 24.99 -7.35 9.75
CA LYS A 445 25.54 -7.39 11.10
C LYS A 445 24.90 -6.21 11.78
N LYS A 446 24.57 -6.30 13.07
CA LYS A 446 24.25 -5.09 13.85
C LYS A 446 25.36 -4.01 13.76
N LYS A 447 26.40 -4.20 12.92
CA LYS A 447 27.41 -3.27 12.42
C LYS A 447 27.70 -3.34 10.89
N ARG A 448 26.73 -3.57 9.99
CA ARG A 448 26.68 -2.62 8.86
C ARG A 448 26.31 -1.33 9.57
N ILE A 449 27.03 -0.24 9.35
CA ILE A 449 26.57 1.09 9.78
C ILE A 449 25.12 1.15 9.27
N GLN A 450 24.18 0.97 10.20
CA GLN A 450 22.77 1.11 9.90
C GLN A 450 22.64 2.52 9.32
N PRO A 451 21.79 2.79 8.33
CA PRO A 451 21.56 4.15 7.89
C PRO A 451 21.34 4.99 9.14
N ILE A 452 22.32 5.84 9.42
CA ILE A 452 22.67 6.39 10.73
C ILE A 452 21.41 6.53 11.59
N GLU A 453 21.14 5.58 12.50
CA GLU A 453 19.81 5.50 13.12
C GLU A 453 19.71 6.54 14.23
N ALA A 454 19.36 7.77 13.83
CA ALA A 454 18.42 8.56 14.60
C ALA A 454 17.24 7.66 15.01
N LYS A 455 16.92 7.64 16.31
CA LYS A 455 15.79 6.87 16.86
C LYS A 455 14.45 7.28 16.22
N GLU A 456 14.35 8.54 15.83
CA GLU A 456 13.18 9.14 15.17
C GLU A 456 13.46 9.39 13.69
N ASN A 457 12.41 9.49 12.86
CA ASN A 457 12.56 9.81 11.43
C ASN A 457 13.23 11.14 11.18
N CYS A 458 12.82 12.14 11.95
CA CYS A 458 13.35 13.49 11.94
C CYS A 458 14.13 13.75 13.23
N THR A 459 15.39 14.14 13.11
CA THR A 459 16.24 14.53 14.25
C THR A 459 16.84 15.89 14.00
N CYS A 460 16.74 16.80 14.97
CA CYS A 460 17.29 18.15 14.91
C CYS A 460 18.38 18.30 15.97
N ILE A 461 19.57 18.76 15.57
CA ILE A 461 20.74 18.92 16.43
C ILE A 461 21.34 20.31 16.22
N GLU A 462 21.73 20.96 17.31
CA GLU A 462 22.64 22.10 17.26
C GLU A 462 24.06 21.54 17.11
N LEU A 463 24.75 21.82 16.00
CA LEU A 463 26.13 21.35 15.78
C LEU A 463 27.15 22.33 16.34
N THR A 464 26.85 23.61 16.24
CA THR A 464 27.61 24.70 16.84
C THR A 464 26.63 25.82 17.20
N ASN A 465 27.09 26.86 17.89
CA ASN A 465 26.21 27.98 18.27
C ASN A 465 25.47 28.64 17.09
N GLU A 466 26.01 28.54 15.87
CA GLU A 466 25.45 29.15 14.66
C GLU A 466 25.01 28.13 13.58
N VAL A 467 25.24 26.83 13.79
CA VAL A 467 24.93 25.80 12.78
C VAL A 467 23.90 24.80 13.30
N ALA A 468 22.77 24.72 12.60
CA ALA A 468 21.74 23.72 12.80
C ALA A 468 21.91 22.53 11.88
N TYR A 469 21.42 21.37 12.31
CA TYR A 469 21.38 20.14 11.53
C TYR A 469 20.01 19.47 11.65
N ILE A 470 19.48 18.99 10.52
CA ILE A 470 18.26 18.19 10.43
C ILE A 470 18.57 16.91 9.67
N ARG A 471 18.33 15.76 10.29
CA ARG A 471 18.33 14.45 9.62
C ARG A 471 16.91 14.04 9.29
N VAL A 472 16.65 13.63 8.03
CA VAL A 472 15.41 12.97 7.62
C VAL A 472 15.71 11.58 7.05
N LYS A 473 15.36 10.54 7.80
CA LYS A 473 15.64 9.13 7.46
C LYS A 473 14.84 8.63 6.25
N SER A 474 13.55 8.97 6.19
CA SER A 474 12.62 8.51 5.17
C SER A 474 11.56 9.56 4.87
N MET A 475 11.08 9.62 3.62
CA MET A 475 9.94 10.45 3.23
C MET A 475 8.59 9.75 3.48
N THR A 476 8.58 8.54 4.06
CA THR A 476 7.39 7.83 4.53
C THR A 476 7.67 7.06 5.83
N LEU A 477 6.73 7.03 6.76
CA LEU A 477 6.88 6.38 8.06
C LEU A 477 6.05 5.11 8.21
N SER A 478 4.98 4.96 7.43
CA SER A 478 4.19 3.74 7.36
C SER A 478 3.42 3.61 6.05
N ASN A 479 3.05 2.39 5.67
CA ASN A 479 2.10 2.15 4.56
C ASN A 479 0.73 2.81 4.81
N MET A 480 0.38 3.09 6.07
CA MET A 480 -0.84 3.82 6.42
C MET A 480 -0.73 5.32 6.16
N ASP A 481 0.47 5.88 5.99
CA ASP A 481 0.66 7.33 5.76
C ASP A 481 0.11 7.77 4.39
N PHE A 482 -0.05 6.83 3.45
CA PHE A 482 -0.80 7.06 2.21
C PHE A 482 -2.27 7.39 2.45
N VAL A 483 -2.82 7.00 3.61
CA VAL A 483 -4.22 7.20 4.01
C VAL A 483 -4.35 8.21 5.15
N PHE A 484 -3.43 8.17 6.14
CA PHE A 484 -3.42 9.00 7.34
C PHE A 484 -2.05 9.66 7.54
N PRO A 485 -1.82 10.89 7.02
CA PRO A 485 -0.50 11.52 7.00
C PRO A 485 -0.06 12.13 8.35
N GLY A 486 -0.49 11.57 9.49
CA GLY A 486 -0.25 12.14 10.82
C GLY A 486 1.24 12.28 11.19
N ASN A 487 2.09 11.47 10.55
CA ASN A 487 3.53 11.47 10.75
C ASN A 487 4.25 12.70 10.14
N ILE A 488 3.71 13.29 9.06
CA ILE A 488 4.27 14.51 8.45
C ILE A 488 4.13 15.70 9.41
N ASP A 489 2.96 15.79 10.06
CA ASP A 489 2.68 16.82 11.07
C ASP A 489 3.58 16.69 12.31
N LYS A 490 3.87 15.45 12.73
CA LYS A 490 4.78 15.16 13.85
C LYS A 490 6.18 15.72 13.57
N ASP A 491 6.78 15.35 12.45
CA ASP A 491 8.15 15.78 12.11
C ASP A 491 8.24 17.30 11.90
N ARG A 492 7.23 17.90 11.28
CA ARG A 492 7.12 19.37 11.16
C ARG A 492 7.12 20.07 12.51
N LYS A 493 6.42 19.50 13.50
CA LYS A 493 6.38 20.05 14.85
C LYS A 493 7.76 19.97 15.52
N ILE A 494 8.46 18.84 15.36
CA ILE A 494 9.83 18.66 15.87
C ILE A 494 10.77 19.76 15.34
N ILE A 495 10.77 19.98 14.02
CA ILE A 495 11.60 21.02 13.39
C ILE A 495 11.21 22.42 13.87
N ARG A 496 9.90 22.70 13.95
CA ARG A 496 9.39 24.00 14.40
C ARG A 496 9.79 24.31 15.83
N ASP A 497 9.64 23.34 16.73
CA ASP A 497 9.97 23.49 18.14
C ASP A 497 11.48 23.69 18.33
N PHE A 498 12.31 23.01 17.53
CA PHE A 498 13.75 23.22 17.49
C PHE A 498 14.13 24.66 17.13
N PHE A 499 13.61 25.20 16.01
CA PHE A 499 13.89 26.59 15.63
C PHE A 499 13.30 27.61 16.60
N ASN A 500 12.11 27.36 17.15
CA ASN A 500 11.51 28.25 18.14
C ASN A 500 12.37 28.37 19.41
N ARG A 501 12.92 27.25 19.91
CA ARG A 501 13.81 27.25 21.08
C ARG A 501 15.13 27.95 20.83
N SER A 502 15.65 27.89 19.60
CA SER A 502 16.92 28.52 19.23
C SER A 502 16.87 30.05 19.19
N GLY A 503 15.68 30.66 19.19
CA GLY A 503 15.53 32.10 19.06
C GLY A 503 15.94 32.68 17.70
N GLY A 504 16.15 31.83 16.68
CA GLY A 504 16.62 32.27 15.36
C GLY A 504 18.13 32.55 15.29
N LYS A 505 18.92 31.99 16.22
CA LYS A 505 20.37 32.23 16.29
C LYS A 505 21.18 31.64 15.14
N TYR A 506 20.71 30.56 14.51
CA TYR A 506 21.47 29.83 13.50
C TYR A 506 21.63 30.63 12.20
N LYS A 507 22.85 30.61 11.66
CA LYS A 507 23.25 31.21 10.37
C LYS A 507 23.36 30.20 9.25
N LYS A 508 23.60 28.92 9.58
CA LYS A 508 23.61 27.83 8.61
C LYS A 508 22.71 26.68 9.06
N LEU A 509 22.14 25.99 8.10
CA LEU A 509 21.36 24.77 8.29
C LEU A 509 21.85 23.69 7.34
N ILE A 510 22.17 22.52 7.89
CA ILE A 510 22.45 21.30 7.13
C ILE A 510 21.22 20.39 7.19
N ILE A 511 20.62 20.07 6.05
CA ILE A 511 19.55 19.08 5.92
C ILE A 511 20.14 17.81 5.30
N ASP A 512 20.23 16.74 6.09
CA ASP A 512 20.80 15.46 5.66
C ASP A 512 19.74 14.46 5.23
N ILE A 513 19.68 14.22 3.91
CA ILE A 513 18.84 13.21 3.26
C ILE A 513 19.69 12.10 2.60
N ARG A 514 20.95 11.93 3.00
CA ARG A 514 21.78 10.81 2.56
C ARG A 514 21.11 9.49 2.95
N ASN A 515 21.19 8.49 2.08
CA ASN A 515 20.59 7.17 2.30
C ASN A 515 19.06 7.19 2.58
N ASN A 516 18.35 8.21 2.09
CA ASN A 516 16.89 8.28 2.15
C ASN A 516 16.30 7.68 0.86
N TRP A 517 15.58 6.56 1.00
CA TRP A 517 15.02 5.79 -0.12
C TRP A 517 13.70 6.34 -0.68
N GLY A 518 13.25 7.49 -0.19
CA GLY A 518 12.02 8.15 -0.63
C GLY A 518 10.81 7.77 0.21
N GLY A 519 9.63 7.76 -0.41
CA GLY A 519 8.36 7.60 0.30
C GLY A 519 7.23 8.42 -0.30
N LEU A 520 6.65 9.34 0.48
CA LEU A 520 5.58 10.22 0.01
C LEU A 520 6.19 11.49 -0.59
N PRO A 521 5.93 11.82 -1.87
CA PRO A 521 6.52 12.99 -2.53
C PRO A 521 6.32 14.31 -1.76
N TYR A 522 5.16 14.48 -1.12
CA TYR A 522 4.80 15.74 -0.46
C TYR A 522 5.43 15.94 0.94
N TYR A 523 6.12 14.95 1.52
CA TYR A 523 6.84 15.12 2.79
C TYR A 523 7.86 16.27 2.68
N GLY A 524 8.71 16.23 1.63
CA GLY A 524 9.74 17.23 1.39
C GLY A 524 9.15 18.64 1.24
N TYR A 525 8.04 18.77 0.51
CA TYR A 525 7.35 20.04 0.33
C TYR A 525 6.80 20.59 1.66
N GLU A 526 6.07 19.78 2.42
CA GLU A 526 5.36 20.23 3.63
C GLU A 526 6.29 20.57 4.80
N ASN A 527 7.45 19.90 4.89
CA ASN A 527 8.34 19.97 6.03
C ASN A 527 9.66 20.68 5.74
N LEU A 528 10.16 20.62 4.50
CA LEU A 528 11.52 21.03 4.13
C LEU A 528 11.59 22.09 3.00
N ILE A 529 10.46 22.45 2.38
CA ILE A 529 10.39 23.56 1.39
C ILE A 529 9.48 24.67 1.92
N ARG A 530 8.17 24.43 2.01
CA ARG A 530 7.15 25.47 2.28
C ARG A 530 7.41 26.29 3.56
N PRO A 531 7.91 25.72 4.67
CA PRO A 531 8.20 26.51 5.87
C PRO A 531 9.49 27.33 5.79
N PHE A 532 10.33 27.13 4.78
CA PHE A 532 11.53 27.94 4.53
C PHE A 532 11.32 29.00 3.45
N LEU A 533 10.24 28.92 2.67
CA LEU A 533 9.87 29.94 1.71
C LEU A 533 9.27 31.19 2.38
N ARG A 534 9.62 32.37 1.86
CA ARG A 534 9.05 33.66 2.25
C ARG A 534 7.91 34.10 1.33
N GLU A 535 8.01 33.73 0.07
CA GLU A 535 7.06 34.07 -0.98
C GLU A 535 6.76 32.84 -1.85
N PRO A 536 5.69 32.88 -2.66
CA PRO A 536 5.36 31.79 -3.57
C PRO A 536 6.45 31.62 -4.63
N VAL A 537 6.86 30.39 -4.88
CA VAL A 537 7.84 30.06 -5.94
C VAL A 537 7.18 29.23 -7.02
N THR A 538 7.56 29.47 -8.28
CA THR A 538 7.08 28.70 -9.44
C THR A 538 8.28 28.13 -10.18
N TYR A 539 8.23 26.84 -10.51
CA TYR A 539 9.25 26.19 -11.33
C TYR A 539 8.61 25.19 -12.30
N LYS A 540 9.39 24.78 -13.29
CA LYS A 540 8.97 23.86 -14.36
C LYS A 540 9.80 22.59 -14.35
N GLU A 541 9.19 21.47 -14.72
CA GLU A 541 9.82 20.17 -14.90
C GLU A 541 9.46 19.60 -16.27
N THR A 542 10.33 18.78 -16.85
CA THR A 542 10.11 18.15 -18.15
C THR A 542 10.13 16.64 -18.00
N ALA A 543 9.07 15.99 -18.46
CA ALA A 543 8.93 14.53 -18.45
C ALA A 543 8.51 13.98 -19.82
N GLY A 544 9.14 12.90 -20.25
CA GLY A 544 8.86 12.18 -21.48
C GLY A 544 8.28 10.80 -21.21
N ILE A 545 7.32 10.38 -22.03
CA ILE A 545 6.69 9.06 -21.97
C ILE A 545 6.59 8.51 -23.40
N ARG A 546 6.76 7.19 -23.57
CA ARG A 546 6.51 6.53 -24.86
C ARG A 546 5.02 6.65 -25.23
N ARG A 547 4.70 7.16 -26.42
CA ARG A 547 3.30 7.34 -26.89
C ARG A 547 2.52 6.03 -26.83
N LYS A 548 3.11 4.95 -27.35
CA LYS A 548 2.52 3.60 -27.33
C LYS A 548 2.13 3.14 -25.91
N TYR A 549 2.95 3.45 -24.91
CA TYR A 549 2.62 3.14 -23.52
C TYR A 549 1.41 3.94 -23.04
N LEU A 550 1.42 5.26 -23.27
CA LEU A 550 0.33 6.14 -22.89
C LEU A 550 -1.00 5.73 -23.55
N ASP A 551 -0.99 5.39 -24.83
CA ASP A 551 -2.16 4.99 -25.60
C ASP A 551 -2.75 3.65 -25.14
N SER A 552 -1.90 2.72 -24.73
CA SER A 552 -2.32 1.41 -24.19
C SER A 552 -2.96 1.51 -22.79
N MET A 553 -2.75 2.63 -22.08
CA MET A 553 -3.12 2.74 -20.68
C MET A 553 -4.60 3.13 -20.50
N LYS A 554 -5.29 2.42 -19.60
CA LYS A 554 -6.64 2.80 -19.17
C LYS A 554 -6.63 4.19 -18.52
N LYS A 555 -7.58 5.05 -18.90
CA LYS A 555 -7.72 6.41 -18.34
C LYS A 555 -7.82 6.44 -16.80
N SER A 556 -8.47 5.45 -16.19
CA SER A 556 -8.58 5.30 -14.73
C SER A 556 -7.25 5.01 -14.05
N VAL A 557 -6.41 4.20 -14.70
CA VAL A 557 -5.04 3.91 -14.23
C VAL A 557 -4.17 5.14 -14.35
N LEU A 558 -4.19 5.80 -15.51
CA LEU A 558 -3.46 7.05 -15.74
C LEU A 558 -3.82 8.12 -14.70
N LYS A 559 -5.11 8.28 -14.41
CA LYS A 559 -5.60 9.18 -13.35
C LYS A 559 -5.04 8.80 -11.97
N THR A 560 -4.95 7.52 -11.65
CA THR A 560 -4.39 7.03 -10.38
C THR A 560 -2.90 7.32 -10.29
N LEU A 561 -2.13 7.01 -11.33
CA LEU A 561 -0.68 7.24 -11.36
C LEU A 561 -0.35 8.74 -11.27
N ARG A 562 -1.07 9.58 -12.03
CA ARG A 562 -0.94 11.05 -11.94
C ARG A 562 -1.27 11.56 -10.54
N LYS A 563 -2.30 11.03 -9.89
CA LYS A 563 -2.66 11.42 -8.51
C LYS A 563 -1.57 11.04 -7.48
N ARG A 564 -0.76 10.01 -7.74
CA ARG A 564 0.34 9.61 -6.85
C ARG A 564 1.55 10.56 -6.95
N CYS A 565 1.85 11.10 -8.14
CA CYS A 565 3.03 11.95 -8.39
C CYS A 565 2.74 13.45 -8.41
N SER A 566 1.53 13.83 -8.78
CA SER A 566 1.02 15.14 -8.37
C SER A 566 0.84 15.08 -6.85
N THR A 567 1.92 15.36 -6.12
CA THR A 567 1.90 16.11 -4.85
C THR A 567 0.56 16.85 -4.78
N LYS A 568 -0.23 16.73 -3.69
CA LYS A 568 -1.61 17.26 -3.57
C LYS A 568 -1.95 18.29 -4.66
N LYS A 569 -3.04 18.09 -5.44
CA LYS A 569 -3.44 18.92 -6.59
C LYS A 569 -3.16 20.43 -6.50
N GLU A 570 -3.05 21.01 -5.30
CA GLU A 570 -2.58 22.36 -5.03
C GLU A 570 -1.22 22.76 -5.64
N TYR A 571 -0.28 21.83 -5.90
CA TYR A 571 1.06 22.23 -6.35
C TYR A 571 1.25 22.26 -7.87
N VAL A 572 0.58 21.39 -8.63
CA VAL A 572 0.68 21.36 -10.10
C VAL A 572 -0.38 22.31 -10.66
N VAL A 573 0.04 23.43 -11.24
CA VAL A 573 -0.87 24.48 -11.73
C VAL A 573 -1.10 24.44 -13.23
N ASN A 574 -0.16 23.88 -13.99
CA ASN A 574 -0.30 23.73 -15.44
C ASN A 574 0.50 22.52 -15.94
N VAL A 575 0.01 21.87 -17.00
CA VAL A 575 0.72 20.81 -17.72
C VAL A 575 0.48 21.00 -19.20
N GLU A 576 1.55 21.21 -19.96
CA GLU A 576 1.51 21.46 -21.40
C GLU A 576 2.26 20.35 -22.13
N GLU A 577 1.70 19.85 -23.23
CA GLU A 577 2.47 19.02 -24.17
C GLU A 577 3.46 19.94 -24.90
N ILE A 578 4.72 19.53 -24.94
CA ILE A 578 5.80 20.27 -25.59
C ILE A 578 6.44 19.43 -26.70
N THR A 579 7.14 20.11 -27.61
CA THR A 579 7.95 19.42 -28.61
C THR A 579 9.00 18.55 -27.95
N SER A 580 9.21 17.35 -28.50
CA SER A 580 10.24 16.43 -28.03
C SER A 580 11.63 17.11 -28.02
N PRO A 581 12.40 16.99 -26.93
CA PRO A 581 13.78 17.45 -26.89
C PRO A 581 14.64 16.79 -27.98
N GLN A 582 15.75 17.44 -28.34
CA GLN A 582 16.69 16.90 -29.32
C GLN A 582 17.13 15.47 -28.94
N GLY A 583 17.09 14.56 -29.91
CA GLY A 583 17.43 13.15 -29.71
C GLY A 583 16.24 12.24 -29.39
N PHE A 584 15.03 12.78 -29.29
CA PHE A 584 13.79 12.01 -29.13
C PHE A 584 12.87 12.20 -30.34
N ASP A 585 12.42 11.09 -30.92
CA ASP A 585 11.45 11.09 -32.02
C ASP A 585 10.05 11.50 -31.51
N SER A 586 9.43 12.50 -32.14
CA SER A 586 8.09 12.97 -31.80
C SER A 586 6.98 11.97 -32.09
N ASP A 587 7.20 11.02 -33.00
CA ASP A 587 6.23 9.97 -33.31
C ASP A 587 6.26 8.85 -32.26
N GLU A 588 7.38 8.66 -31.57
CA GLU A 588 7.53 7.65 -30.52
C GLU A 588 7.33 8.21 -29.10
N TRP A 589 7.62 9.49 -28.91
CA TRP A 589 7.61 10.15 -27.61
C TRP A 589 6.62 11.30 -27.52
N ILE A 590 6.07 11.45 -26.33
CA ILE A 590 5.33 12.64 -25.91
C ILE A 590 6.04 13.23 -24.69
N PHE A 591 6.26 14.54 -24.72
CA PHE A 591 6.87 15.27 -23.62
C PHE A 591 5.88 16.27 -23.03
N TYR A 592 5.98 16.44 -21.71
CA TYR A 592 5.20 17.39 -20.94
C TYR A 592 6.12 18.37 -20.23
N GLU A 593 5.70 19.63 -20.19
CA GLU A 593 6.19 20.61 -19.24
C GLU A 593 5.17 20.73 -18.09
N ILE A 594 5.62 20.44 -16.87
CA ILE A 594 4.82 20.47 -15.65
C ILE A 594 5.20 21.72 -14.89
N THR A 595 4.27 22.68 -14.78
CA THR A 595 4.47 23.89 -13.99
C THR A 595 3.95 23.67 -12.57
N ARG A 596 4.83 23.88 -11.59
CA ARG A 596 4.52 23.77 -10.16
C ARG A 596 4.61 25.11 -9.48
N ARG A 597 3.63 25.41 -8.64
CA ARG A 597 3.60 26.60 -7.79
C ARG A 597 3.53 26.17 -6.33
N ILE A 598 4.51 26.58 -5.54
CA ILE A 598 4.64 26.20 -4.13
C ILE A 598 4.39 27.42 -3.27
N GLU A 599 3.30 27.37 -2.51
CA GLU A 599 2.92 28.44 -1.58
C GLU A 599 3.63 28.28 -0.23
N PRO A 600 4.16 29.37 0.37
CA PRO A 600 4.78 29.31 1.68
C PRO A 600 3.77 28.89 2.75
N ARG A 601 4.29 28.32 3.84
CA ARG A 601 3.51 28.05 5.06
C ARG A 601 4.10 28.87 6.19
N LYS A 602 3.46 28.88 7.37
CA LYS A 602 3.99 29.52 8.59
C LYS A 602 5.50 29.25 8.72
N PRO A 603 6.36 30.25 8.54
CA PRO A 603 7.78 29.96 8.39
C PRO A 603 8.42 29.41 9.66
N TYR A 604 9.57 28.74 9.52
CA TYR A 604 10.46 28.48 10.65
C TYR A 604 11.21 29.76 11.03
N LYS A 605 11.65 29.87 12.29
CA LYS A 605 12.50 30.95 12.77
C LYS A 605 13.95 30.70 12.34
N PHE A 606 14.20 30.85 11.04
CA PHE A 606 15.49 30.65 10.40
C PHE A 606 15.54 31.49 9.12
N ASP A 607 16.65 32.16 8.86
CA ASP A 607 16.85 33.06 7.71
C ASP A 607 18.29 32.98 7.15
N GLY A 608 19.02 31.92 7.53
CA GLY A 608 20.40 31.69 7.11
C GLY A 608 20.52 30.80 5.87
N ASP A 609 21.75 30.37 5.58
CA ASP A 609 22.03 29.52 4.42
C ASP A 609 21.64 28.07 4.66
N ILE A 610 21.05 27.42 3.66
CA ILE A 610 20.62 26.02 3.71
C ILE A 610 21.47 25.17 2.77
N TYR A 611 22.05 24.11 3.31
CA TYR A 611 22.79 23.09 2.58
C TYR A 611 22.08 21.74 2.72
N VAL A 612 21.84 21.05 1.61
CA VAL A 612 21.17 19.74 1.60
C VAL A 612 22.18 18.67 1.20
N LEU A 613 22.46 17.73 2.11
CA LEU A 613 23.39 16.63 1.86
C LEU A 613 22.71 15.47 1.13
N ILE A 614 23.27 15.09 -0.03
CA ILE A 614 22.79 14.01 -0.90
C ILE A 614 23.89 13.01 -1.26
N ASN A 615 23.50 11.76 -1.55
CA ASN A 615 24.43 10.73 -2.01
C ASN A 615 23.75 9.72 -2.95
N GLY A 616 24.52 8.75 -3.47
CA GLY A 616 24.02 7.72 -4.39
C GLY A 616 22.98 6.73 -3.82
N ASN A 617 22.52 6.94 -2.58
CA ASN A 617 21.40 6.22 -1.96
C ASN A 617 20.20 7.14 -1.65
N THR A 618 20.27 8.44 -1.98
CA THR A 618 19.11 9.34 -2.03
C THR A 618 18.29 8.94 -3.26
N PHE A 619 17.05 8.49 -3.10
CA PHE A 619 16.26 7.87 -4.17
C PHE A 619 14.78 8.28 -4.11
N SER A 620 14.07 8.16 -5.23
CA SER A 620 12.61 8.33 -5.32
C SER A 620 12.18 9.71 -4.79
N SER A 621 11.20 9.79 -3.88
CA SER A 621 10.76 11.07 -3.31
C SER A 621 11.82 11.90 -2.60
N ALA A 622 12.95 11.30 -2.19
CA ALA A 622 14.08 12.08 -1.68
C ALA A 622 14.85 12.78 -2.81
N ASP A 623 14.91 12.13 -3.97
CA ASP A 623 15.41 12.75 -5.20
C ASP A 623 14.42 13.79 -5.76
N ASP A 624 13.10 13.59 -5.65
CA ASP A 624 12.09 14.63 -5.95
C ASP A 624 12.39 15.93 -5.19
N TYR A 625 12.68 15.81 -3.89
CA TYR A 625 13.02 16.94 -3.04
C TYR A 625 14.35 17.58 -3.47
N ALA A 626 15.39 16.78 -3.75
CA ALA A 626 16.66 17.30 -4.24
C ALA A 626 16.49 18.06 -5.58
N ASN A 627 15.72 17.50 -6.52
CA ASN A 627 15.42 18.13 -7.81
C ASN A 627 14.68 19.45 -7.62
N ALA A 628 13.66 19.48 -6.75
CA ALA A 628 12.92 20.69 -6.42
C ALA A 628 13.81 21.74 -5.75
N VAL A 629 14.69 21.37 -4.82
CA VAL A 629 15.67 22.29 -4.22
C VAL A 629 16.51 22.95 -5.30
N LYS A 630 17.05 22.16 -6.24
CA LYS A 630 17.89 22.67 -7.33
C LYS A 630 17.15 23.62 -8.26
N ARG A 631 15.86 23.37 -8.53
CA ARG A 631 15.02 24.23 -9.39
C ARG A 631 14.57 25.52 -8.69
N ILE A 632 14.28 25.45 -7.40
CA ILE A 632 13.80 26.59 -6.62
C ILE A 632 14.98 27.51 -6.22
N GLY A 633 16.15 26.94 -5.91
CA GLY A 633 17.34 27.71 -5.55
C GLY A 633 17.33 28.30 -4.12
N PHE A 634 16.44 27.84 -3.23
CA PHE A 634 16.40 28.30 -1.83
C PHE A 634 17.45 27.64 -0.92
N ALA A 635 18.15 26.62 -1.43
CA ALA A 635 19.19 25.87 -0.73
C ALA A 635 20.21 25.33 -1.76
N ARG A 636 21.40 24.96 -1.30
CA ARG A 636 22.47 24.37 -2.11
C ARG A 636 22.59 22.87 -1.85
N LEU A 637 22.58 22.06 -2.90
CA LEU A 637 22.85 20.62 -2.79
C LEU A 637 24.36 20.36 -2.65
N ALA A 638 24.77 19.58 -1.66
CA ALA A 638 26.16 19.20 -1.44
C ALA A 638 26.31 17.68 -1.31
N GLY A 639 27.37 17.11 -1.88
CA GLY A 639 27.66 15.68 -1.80
C GLY A 639 27.94 15.06 -3.16
N ARG A 640 27.20 14.00 -3.50
CA ARG A 640 27.32 13.27 -4.77
C ARG A 640 25.95 13.10 -5.39
N ASN A 641 25.91 12.79 -6.69
CA ASN A 641 24.67 12.52 -7.40
C ASN A 641 23.79 11.55 -6.61
N THR A 642 22.49 11.82 -6.63
CA THR A 642 21.48 10.90 -6.10
C THR A 642 21.43 9.62 -6.94
N ARG A 643 20.58 8.68 -6.53
CA ARG A 643 20.29 7.47 -7.31
C ARG A 643 19.32 7.71 -8.47
N GLY A 644 18.52 8.77 -8.43
CA GLY A 644 17.38 9.01 -9.33
C GLY A 644 16.05 8.54 -8.74
N GLY A 645 15.10 8.16 -9.58
CA GLY A 645 13.75 7.74 -9.19
C GLY A 645 12.72 8.86 -9.11
N HIS A 646 13.04 10.06 -9.61
CA HIS A 646 12.11 11.19 -9.56
C HIS A 646 10.96 11.01 -10.54
N ALA A 647 9.72 11.24 -10.05
CA ALA A 647 8.51 11.10 -10.83
C ALA A 647 7.74 12.43 -10.91
N ALA A 648 7.83 13.10 -12.05
CA ALA A 648 7.28 14.42 -12.28
C ALA A 648 5.77 14.40 -12.56
N TYR A 649 5.26 13.46 -13.37
CA TYR A 649 3.87 13.50 -13.85
C TYR A 649 3.12 12.18 -13.68
N ILE A 650 3.74 11.04 -13.94
CA ILE A 650 3.14 9.70 -13.80
C ILE A 650 4.00 8.85 -12.88
N GLY A 651 3.40 8.31 -11.83
CA GLY A 651 4.12 7.41 -10.92
C GLY A 651 4.43 6.06 -11.50
N PRO A 652 5.41 5.35 -10.92
CA PRO A 652 5.86 4.07 -11.42
C PRO A 652 4.66 3.10 -11.47
N PRO A 653 4.32 2.53 -12.64
CA PRO A 653 3.21 1.61 -12.78
C PRO A 653 3.58 0.20 -12.31
N ALA A 654 2.65 -0.73 -12.47
CA ALA A 654 2.89 -2.15 -12.28
C ALA A 654 2.50 -2.92 -13.54
N ILE A 655 3.27 -3.97 -13.85
CA ILE A 655 2.94 -4.94 -14.90
C ILE A 655 2.63 -6.29 -14.26
N ARG A 656 1.63 -6.99 -14.79
CA ARG A 656 1.30 -8.37 -14.42
C ARG A 656 1.70 -9.29 -15.56
N LEU A 657 2.53 -10.29 -15.26
CA LEU A 657 2.87 -11.32 -16.25
C LEU A 657 1.63 -12.17 -16.59
N PRO A 658 1.40 -12.46 -17.88
CA PRO A 658 0.15 -13.07 -18.34
C PRO A 658 -0.06 -14.49 -17.81
N ALA A 659 1.00 -15.30 -17.71
CA ALA A 659 0.87 -16.71 -17.34
C ALA A 659 1.15 -16.96 -15.84
N SER A 660 2.27 -16.48 -15.31
CA SER A 660 2.63 -16.67 -13.89
C SER A 660 1.84 -15.79 -12.92
N GLY A 661 1.30 -14.67 -13.40
CA GLY A 661 0.66 -13.67 -12.56
C GLY A 661 1.61 -12.88 -11.65
N MET A 662 2.93 -13.00 -11.82
CA MET A 662 3.90 -12.14 -11.10
C MET A 662 3.60 -10.67 -11.39
N ILE A 663 3.71 -9.82 -10.37
CA ILE A 663 3.50 -8.38 -10.50
C ILE A 663 4.78 -7.63 -10.15
N PHE A 664 5.30 -6.88 -11.11
CA PHE A 664 6.51 -6.08 -10.95
C PHE A 664 6.20 -4.59 -11.05
N ARG A 665 6.92 -3.77 -10.27
CA ARG A 665 7.00 -2.34 -10.54
C ARG A 665 7.92 -2.09 -11.72
N VAL A 666 7.65 -1.06 -12.49
CA VAL A 666 8.48 -0.67 -13.64
C VAL A 666 8.56 0.85 -13.69
N GLU A 667 9.55 1.38 -14.40
CA GLU A 667 9.67 2.81 -14.65
C GLU A 667 9.28 3.12 -16.10
N THR A 668 8.46 4.15 -16.29
CA THR A 668 7.87 4.48 -17.60
C THR A 668 7.94 5.97 -17.93
N GLU A 669 8.33 6.79 -16.97
CA GLU A 669 8.49 8.23 -17.14
C GLU A 669 9.97 8.56 -17.15
N LEU A 670 10.40 9.33 -18.16
CA LEU A 670 11.75 9.84 -18.30
C LEU A 670 11.76 11.30 -17.85
N VAL A 671 12.40 11.61 -16.72
CA VAL A 671 12.52 13.00 -16.25
C VAL A 671 13.88 13.60 -16.59
N ILE A 672 13.85 14.84 -17.08
CA ILE A 672 15.02 15.65 -17.41
C ILE A 672 15.40 16.55 -16.23
N ASN A 673 16.62 16.41 -15.73
CA ASN A 673 17.21 17.27 -14.71
C ASN A 673 17.43 18.71 -15.23
N PRO A 674 17.64 19.69 -14.32
CA PRO A 674 17.93 21.07 -14.73
C PRO A 674 19.15 21.25 -15.65
N ASP A 675 20.11 20.33 -15.58
CA ASP A 675 21.32 20.33 -16.43
C ASP A 675 21.14 19.55 -17.75
N GLY A 676 19.93 19.07 -18.05
CA GLY A 676 19.61 18.29 -19.23
C GLY A 676 19.90 16.79 -19.10
N SER A 677 20.51 16.34 -18.00
CA SER A 677 20.76 14.90 -17.79
C SER A 677 19.47 14.14 -17.47
N ILE A 678 19.45 12.84 -17.78
CA ILE A 678 18.30 11.97 -17.50
C ILE A 678 18.37 11.50 -16.05
N ASN A 679 17.37 11.87 -15.27
CA ASN A 679 17.34 11.63 -13.83
C ASN A 679 17.50 10.15 -13.48
N GLU A 680 16.77 9.26 -14.16
CA GLU A 680 16.77 7.83 -13.85
C GLU A 680 18.12 7.15 -14.13
N LEU A 681 18.94 7.74 -14.99
CA LEU A 681 20.28 7.23 -15.29
C LEU A 681 21.33 7.83 -14.36
N PHE A 682 21.26 9.13 -14.09
CA PHE A 682 22.38 9.86 -13.47
C PHE A 682 22.08 10.44 -12.08
N GLY A 683 20.83 10.38 -11.63
CA GLY A 683 20.33 11.09 -10.45
C GLY A 683 20.40 12.60 -10.57
N THR A 684 19.89 13.31 -9.57
CA THR A 684 20.07 14.75 -9.42
C THR A 684 21.51 15.05 -9.00
N PRO A 685 22.28 15.87 -9.75
CA PRO A 685 23.63 16.24 -9.39
C PRO A 685 23.66 17.30 -8.28
N PRO A 686 24.67 17.31 -7.39
CA PRO A 686 24.84 18.36 -6.39
C PRO A 686 25.25 19.69 -7.05
N ASP A 687 25.10 20.79 -6.32
CA ASP A 687 25.69 22.09 -6.67
C ASP A 687 27.15 22.15 -6.19
N ILE A 688 27.44 21.46 -5.09
CA ILE A 688 28.75 21.34 -4.48
C ILE A 688 29.16 19.86 -4.44
N LYS A 689 30.03 19.47 -5.36
CA LYS A 689 30.55 18.10 -5.41
C LYS A 689 31.55 17.87 -4.29
N LEU A 690 31.33 16.81 -3.50
CA LEU A 690 32.21 16.40 -2.41
C LEU A 690 32.84 15.04 -2.70
N GLU A 691 34.10 14.90 -2.31
CA GLU A 691 34.84 13.65 -2.45
C GLU A 691 34.23 12.52 -1.61
N PRO A 692 34.40 11.25 -2.02
CA PRO A 692 33.94 10.11 -1.22
C PRO A 692 34.45 10.20 0.23
N ALA A 693 33.54 10.09 1.19
CA ALA A 693 33.85 10.08 2.61
C ALA A 693 32.99 9.03 3.31
N ASP A 694 33.50 8.50 4.43
CA ASP A 694 32.74 7.59 5.27
C ASP A 694 31.56 8.32 5.93
N PRO A 695 30.36 7.70 5.99
CA PRO A 695 29.25 8.28 6.73
C PRO A 695 29.56 8.32 8.24
N PRO A 696 28.93 9.22 9.00
CA PRO A 696 29.15 9.32 10.43
C PRO A 696 28.62 8.05 11.11
N LYS A 697 29.26 7.64 12.21
CA LYS A 697 28.89 6.37 12.89
C LYS A 697 27.54 6.46 13.61
N SER A 698 27.13 7.66 14.03
CA SER A 698 25.84 7.93 14.67
C SER A 698 25.34 9.35 14.38
N ILE A 699 24.05 9.61 14.61
CA ILE A 699 23.47 10.96 14.56
C ILE A 699 23.60 11.58 15.96
N THR A 700 24.83 11.91 16.33
CA THR A 700 25.17 12.67 17.54
C THR A 700 26.04 13.86 17.15
N GLU A 701 26.01 14.94 17.93
CA GLU A 701 26.83 16.12 17.66
C GLU A 701 28.31 15.75 17.46
N GLU A 702 28.88 14.95 18.37
CA GLU A 702 30.28 14.53 18.33
C GLU A 702 30.65 13.79 17.03
N GLU A 703 29.81 12.84 16.60
CA GLU A 703 30.10 12.06 15.37
C GLU A 703 29.81 12.86 14.09
N LEU A 704 28.84 13.77 14.12
CA LEU A 704 28.55 14.66 12.99
C LEU A 704 29.65 15.69 12.76
N LEU A 705 30.29 16.18 13.82
CA LEU A 705 31.44 17.09 13.70
C LEU A 705 32.70 16.40 13.16
N LYS A 706 32.75 15.06 13.13
CA LYS A 706 33.82 14.27 12.50
C LYS A 706 33.55 13.98 11.02
N ASP A 707 32.33 14.21 10.53
CA ASP A 707 31.96 13.98 9.13
C ASP A 707 32.62 15.04 8.23
N GLU A 708 33.39 14.59 7.24
CA GLU A 708 34.15 15.47 6.37
C GLU A 708 33.28 16.38 5.49
N TRP A 709 32.08 15.94 5.10
CA TRP A 709 31.15 16.77 4.33
C TRP A 709 30.54 17.86 5.20
N ILE A 710 30.17 17.52 6.44
CA ILE A 710 29.65 18.48 7.42
C ILE A 710 30.72 19.50 7.80
N LYS A 711 31.96 19.07 8.07
CA LYS A 711 33.08 19.98 8.37
C LYS A 711 33.29 20.99 7.24
N LYS A 712 33.29 20.54 5.98
CA LYS A 712 33.41 21.44 4.83
C LYS A 712 32.29 22.50 4.80
N ILE A 713 31.05 22.11 5.04
CA ILE A 713 29.94 23.08 5.10
C ILE A 713 30.07 24.05 6.28
N ILE A 714 30.57 23.59 7.43
CA ILE A 714 30.73 24.44 8.61
C ILE A 714 31.85 25.47 8.39
N TYR A 715 33.01 25.02 7.91
CA TYR A 715 34.25 25.78 7.95
C TYR A 715 34.69 26.38 6.61
N GLU A 716 34.24 25.86 5.47
CA GLU A 716 34.74 26.25 4.13
C GLU A 716 33.67 26.90 3.23
N MET A 717 32.39 26.79 3.59
CA MET A 717 31.24 27.34 2.85
C MET A 717 30.46 28.27 3.75
#